data_AF-A0A535DS78-F1
#
_entry.id   AF-A0A535DS78-F1
#
_cell.length_a   1.000
_cell.length_b   1.000
_cell.length_c   1.000
_cell.angle_alpha   90.00
_cell.angle_beta   90.00
_cell.angle_gamma   90.00
#
_symmetry.space_group_name_H-M   'P 1'
#
loop_
_entity.id
_entity.type
_entity.pdbx_description
1 polymer ?
#
loop_
_entity_poly.entity_id
_entity_poly.type
_entity_poly.pdbx_seq_one_letter_code
_entity_poly.pdbx_strand_id
1 'polypeptide(L)'
;MRRFPAALLILALLAIAWQQYGSSGASAIEIEPVVWQFADDYPGANGDDPALNVKTVYIKTHDGTDWMSAYDGTSSAISGPDRLRQVIDDYRSRGVDVIAWFVPKTQDVERQVQMAEEVLDTGVSGLYADIEPFPGFCDVDCNFLASYFWTQLRIERPQARLGVIYDPRPVSWGDSAIWTWLASANVALPMCYWELFVDQPPWNDPAGCVQQASADLPYLAPGTGVEYVPMLQGDSSADKFLQALDASDGLGVKRVSVWRRGVMSPDVWTAALSRSQPGAPPLLAAPVAPLAPAPQPAVACTADGCLLQEASSPTVYVISAGAKFAVPNADTAAALGLNLGYVNFVPDGALGSIASIPPDGTLFHELGSDQVYVMAGGARFPIFSPDTITLLGNTSDIRTLPPGALEQIPTLPRDGIMLQEAGGSEQWQIAGGARFRIPDPASRDQLSAAGQLRESFLIPPYTVGQVPLQPRDGAHFLEVGGGGEWQIAGGAKFPLPATDVRGALVRSGQLEGAAYLVPQGSLAQVPASPRDRSLFREVNSEAVYQMAGGAKFKVTDPAALQTLIDSKQVETRIYLVPDGELSAVPDIPVNGTLLQGATSNLVRIISCGAITTVPDLPTLQSLMASGLTSSSVFVVSSGLSRFSAVPSEGCYLTGLANGAQYVMCEGRKWRLPSEATTREMFGSARPVLMPDRTLGLYVSANDLSACPDSDRDSFSDLAERVIGTDPSQSCGQTGWPPDVDGNGRVEDRDLAMIYAAAGSRQGNSHYSTRGDLNLDGVIDSADMDIVSAQLGKSCSP
;
A
#
# COMPACT_ATOMS: atom_id res chain seq x y z
N MET A 1 -53.48 -46.68 -48.65
CA MET A 1 -53.04 -47.33 -47.39
C MET A 1 -51.56 -47.00 -47.27
N ARG A 2 -51.09 -45.94 -46.59
CA ARG A 2 -51.30 -45.48 -45.20
C ARG A 2 -50.99 -46.58 -44.19
N ARG A 3 -49.80 -46.49 -43.57
CA ARG A 3 -49.55 -46.22 -42.13
C ARG A 3 -48.11 -46.64 -41.84
N PHE A 4 -47.23 -45.70 -41.49
CA PHE A 4 -45.95 -45.85 -40.75
C PHE A 4 -45.09 -44.60 -41.05
N PRO A 5 -45.47 -43.41 -40.53
CA PRO A 5 -44.50 -42.68 -39.70
C PRO A 5 -45.18 -41.80 -38.63
N ALA A 6 -46.04 -42.38 -37.77
CA ALA A 6 -46.61 -41.65 -36.62
C ALA A 6 -46.04 -42.11 -35.26
N ALA A 7 -45.38 -43.27 -35.20
CA ALA A 7 -44.92 -43.84 -33.94
C ALA A 7 -43.54 -43.30 -33.46
N LEU A 8 -42.67 -42.86 -34.38
CA LEU A 8 -41.34 -42.35 -34.02
C LEU A 8 -41.36 -40.89 -33.53
N LEU A 9 -42.36 -40.09 -33.93
CA LEU A 9 -42.51 -38.71 -33.43
C LEU A 9 -43.12 -38.66 -32.02
N ILE A 10 -43.93 -39.66 -31.63
CA ILE A 10 -44.58 -39.69 -30.30
C ILE A 10 -43.60 -40.17 -29.21
N LEU A 11 -42.65 -41.04 -29.53
CA LEU A 11 -41.61 -41.46 -28.58
C LEU A 11 -40.51 -40.39 -28.36
N ALA A 12 -40.24 -39.54 -29.36
CA ALA A 12 -39.35 -38.39 -29.18
C ALA A 12 -39.98 -37.25 -28.37
N LEU A 13 -41.30 -37.04 -28.48
CA LEU A 13 -42.02 -36.02 -27.69
C LEU A 13 -42.29 -36.46 -26.24
N LEU A 14 -42.35 -37.76 -25.94
CA LEU A 14 -42.47 -38.26 -24.56
C LEU A 14 -41.14 -38.25 -23.78
N ALA A 15 -39.99 -38.28 -24.45
CA ALA A 15 -38.69 -38.11 -23.80
C ALA A 15 -38.38 -36.63 -23.49
N ILE A 16 -38.87 -35.69 -24.32
CA ILE A 16 -38.72 -34.24 -24.09
C ILE A 16 -39.69 -33.73 -23.02
N ALA A 17 -40.83 -34.39 -22.82
CA ALA A 17 -41.80 -34.03 -21.76
C ALA A 17 -41.39 -34.49 -20.34
N TRP A 18 -40.46 -35.44 -20.20
CA TRP A 18 -39.95 -35.88 -18.89
C TRP A 18 -38.66 -35.16 -18.44
N GLN A 19 -38.01 -34.39 -19.33
CA GLN A 19 -36.89 -33.51 -18.97
C GLN A 19 -37.31 -32.08 -18.59
N GLN A 20 -38.57 -31.70 -18.79
CA GLN A 20 -39.09 -30.36 -18.45
C GLN A 20 -40.09 -30.32 -17.28
N TYR A 21 -40.37 -31.46 -16.63
CA TYR A 21 -41.12 -31.53 -15.37
C TYR A 21 -40.47 -32.48 -14.37
N GLY A 22 -39.14 -32.45 -14.30
CA GLY A 22 -38.49 -32.74 -13.03
C GLY A 22 -38.77 -31.55 -12.11
N SER A 23 -39.86 -31.60 -11.35
CA SER A 23 -39.91 -30.85 -10.11
C SER A 23 -38.73 -31.32 -9.28
N SER A 24 -37.64 -30.55 -9.31
CA SER A 24 -36.66 -30.58 -8.23
C SER A 24 -37.48 -30.43 -6.96
N GLY A 25 -37.56 -31.48 -6.16
CA GLY A 25 -38.11 -31.35 -4.82
C GLY A 25 -37.32 -30.22 -4.17
N ALA A 26 -37.96 -29.08 -3.94
CA ALA A 26 -37.32 -27.97 -3.27
C ALA A 26 -36.90 -28.49 -1.89
N SER A 27 -35.59 -28.68 -1.70
CA SER A 27 -35.02 -28.92 -0.39
C SER A 27 -35.42 -27.75 0.49
N ALA A 28 -36.06 -28.06 1.63
CA ALA A 28 -36.37 -27.05 2.62
C ALA A 28 -35.11 -26.32 3.09
N ILE A 29 -35.25 -25.03 3.43
CA ILE A 29 -34.16 -24.23 4.01
C ILE A 29 -33.82 -24.77 5.40
N GLU A 30 -32.54 -25.01 5.64
CA GLU A 30 -32.00 -25.36 6.95
C GLU A 30 -31.85 -24.11 7.83
N ILE A 31 -32.34 -24.20 9.06
CA ILE A 31 -32.20 -23.15 10.08
C ILE A 31 -31.03 -23.52 10.99
N GLU A 32 -30.02 -22.67 11.06
CA GLU A 32 -28.77 -22.87 11.80
C GLU A 32 -28.68 -21.86 12.95
N PRO A 33 -29.18 -22.17 14.16
CA PRO A 33 -29.16 -21.21 15.26
C PRO A 33 -27.76 -21.09 15.87
N VAL A 34 -27.44 -19.88 16.33
CA VAL A 34 -26.23 -19.65 17.13
C VAL A 34 -26.51 -19.81 18.62
N VAL A 35 -25.53 -20.35 19.33
CA VAL A 35 -25.52 -20.56 20.78
C VAL A 35 -24.38 -19.72 21.36
N TRP A 36 -24.76 -18.68 22.09
CA TRP A 36 -23.84 -17.80 22.80
C TRP A 36 -23.49 -18.33 24.18
N GLN A 37 -24.50 -18.63 25.00
CA GLN A 37 -24.31 -19.20 26.34
C GLN A 37 -25.33 -20.32 26.56
N PHE A 38 -24.87 -21.50 26.98
CA PHE A 38 -25.75 -22.64 27.21
C PHE A 38 -26.80 -22.38 28.28
N ALA A 39 -26.46 -21.59 29.30
CA ALA A 39 -27.38 -21.21 30.37
C ALA A 39 -28.59 -20.40 29.88
N ASP A 40 -28.37 -19.55 28.86
CA ASP A 40 -29.35 -18.58 28.38
C ASP A 40 -30.06 -19.05 27.11
N ASP A 41 -29.38 -19.85 26.28
CA ASP A 41 -29.89 -20.32 24.99
C ASP A 41 -30.73 -21.59 25.10
N TYR A 42 -30.60 -22.34 26.20
CA TYR A 42 -31.34 -23.58 26.41
C TYR A 42 -32.22 -23.53 27.66
N PRO A 43 -33.47 -24.05 27.57
CA PRO A 43 -34.36 -24.16 28.72
C PRO A 43 -33.91 -25.23 29.75
N GLY A 44 -32.82 -25.98 29.48
CA GLY A 44 -32.27 -27.01 30.37
C GLY A 44 -30.95 -27.61 29.87
N ALA A 45 -30.27 -28.37 30.72
CA ALA A 45 -28.87 -28.78 30.54
C ALA A 45 -28.55 -29.70 29.34
N ASN A 46 -29.57 -30.32 28.72
CA ASN A 46 -29.37 -31.34 27.68
C ASN A 46 -29.70 -30.88 26.25
N GLY A 47 -30.21 -29.65 26.04
CA GLY A 47 -30.57 -29.09 24.73
C GLY A 47 -31.63 -29.87 23.94
N ASP A 48 -32.67 -29.21 23.43
CA ASP A 48 -33.79 -29.82 22.71
C ASP A 48 -33.73 -29.66 21.18
N ASP A 49 -32.57 -29.32 20.61
CA ASP A 49 -32.39 -29.04 19.17
C ASP A 49 -32.85 -30.16 18.21
N PRO A 50 -32.67 -31.46 18.52
CA PRO A 50 -33.20 -32.51 17.65
C PRO A 50 -34.73 -32.49 17.53
N ALA A 51 -35.43 -31.99 18.55
CA ALA A 51 -36.89 -31.80 18.51
C ALA A 51 -37.30 -30.62 17.62
N LEU A 52 -36.36 -29.73 17.29
CA LEU A 52 -36.54 -28.59 16.40
C LEU A 52 -36.03 -28.86 14.98
N ASN A 53 -35.74 -30.11 14.60
CA ASN A 53 -35.20 -30.47 13.28
C ASN A 53 -33.96 -29.66 12.85
N VAL A 54 -33.23 -29.09 13.81
CA VAL A 54 -31.97 -28.40 13.56
C VAL A 54 -30.92 -29.44 13.19
N LYS A 55 -30.14 -29.17 12.14
CA LYS A 55 -29.08 -30.06 11.65
C LYS A 55 -27.68 -29.49 11.86
N THR A 56 -27.56 -28.19 12.08
CA THR A 56 -26.29 -27.51 12.36
C THR A 56 -26.49 -26.43 13.43
N VAL A 57 -25.57 -26.31 14.38
CA VAL A 57 -25.53 -25.22 15.37
C VAL A 57 -24.19 -24.50 15.36
N TYR A 58 -24.20 -23.20 15.62
CA TYR A 58 -22.98 -22.41 15.74
C TYR A 58 -22.69 -22.15 17.22
N ILE A 59 -21.66 -22.79 17.76
CA ILE A 59 -21.34 -22.70 19.19
C ILE A 59 -20.24 -21.68 19.39
N LYS A 60 -20.48 -20.69 20.26
CA LYS A 60 -19.43 -19.75 20.64
C LYS A 60 -18.32 -20.48 21.41
N THR A 61 -17.09 -20.36 20.93
CA THR A 61 -15.93 -21.03 21.51
C THR A 61 -15.08 -20.09 22.34
N HIS A 62 -14.82 -18.88 21.84
CA HIS A 62 -13.94 -17.91 22.49
C HIS A 62 -14.17 -16.46 22.06
N ASP A 63 -13.68 -15.54 22.90
CA ASP A 63 -13.52 -14.11 22.64
C ASP A 63 -12.03 -13.75 22.75
N GLY A 64 -11.37 -13.43 21.64
CA GLY A 64 -9.94 -13.18 21.62
C GLY A 64 -9.16 -14.39 22.14
N THR A 65 -8.59 -14.28 23.34
CA THR A 65 -7.86 -15.39 23.98
C THR A 65 -8.61 -16.02 25.16
N ASP A 66 -9.85 -15.57 25.42
CA ASP A 66 -10.69 -16.02 26.51
C ASP A 66 -11.67 -17.11 26.04
N TRP A 67 -11.56 -18.31 26.61
CA TRP A 67 -12.53 -19.38 26.40
C TRP A 67 -13.91 -19.02 26.97
N MET A 68 -14.99 -19.48 26.36
CA MET A 68 -16.35 -19.15 26.79
C MET A 68 -16.70 -19.54 28.24
N SER A 69 -15.99 -20.47 28.86
CA SER A 69 -16.11 -20.77 30.30
C SER A 69 -15.80 -19.58 31.23
N ALA A 70 -15.18 -18.51 30.72
CA ALA A 70 -15.02 -17.26 31.46
C ALA A 70 -16.34 -16.47 31.60
N TYR A 71 -17.32 -16.72 30.72
CA TYR A 71 -18.58 -15.97 30.63
C TYR A 71 -19.82 -16.84 30.88
N ASP A 72 -19.71 -18.15 30.68
CA ASP A 72 -20.77 -19.14 30.89
C ASP A 72 -20.35 -20.13 31.99
N GLY A 73 -21.09 -20.12 33.10
CA GLY A 73 -20.81 -20.94 34.28
C GLY A 73 -21.32 -22.39 34.20
N THR A 74 -21.92 -22.80 33.09
CA THR A 74 -22.40 -24.17 32.92
C THR A 74 -21.24 -25.14 32.71
N SER A 75 -21.44 -26.41 33.07
CA SER A 75 -20.49 -27.48 32.75
C SER A 75 -20.32 -27.70 31.24
N SER A 76 -21.20 -27.11 30.43
CA SER A 76 -21.17 -27.23 28.97
C SER A 76 -20.36 -26.14 28.28
N ALA A 77 -20.08 -25.04 28.96
CA ALA A 77 -19.27 -23.95 28.42
C ALA A 77 -17.92 -24.43 27.90
N ILE A 78 -17.51 -23.90 26.75
CA ILE A 78 -16.25 -24.27 26.13
C ILE A 78 -15.11 -23.70 26.97
N SER A 79 -14.29 -24.58 27.56
CA SER A 79 -13.11 -24.24 28.37
C SER A 79 -11.78 -24.61 27.69
N GLY A 80 -11.86 -25.15 26.48
CA GLY A 80 -10.73 -25.60 25.68
C GLY A 80 -11.08 -26.74 24.72
N PRO A 81 -10.09 -27.26 23.98
CA PRO A 81 -10.31 -28.21 22.89
C PRO A 81 -10.96 -29.53 23.33
N ASP A 82 -10.57 -30.08 24.49
CA ASP A 82 -11.14 -31.34 24.99
C ASP A 82 -12.62 -31.21 25.32
N ARG A 83 -13.02 -30.06 25.89
CA ARG A 83 -14.43 -29.80 26.17
C ARG A 83 -15.22 -29.60 24.87
N LEU A 84 -14.65 -28.89 23.89
CA LEU A 84 -15.27 -28.73 22.58
C LEU A 84 -15.47 -30.07 21.87
N ARG A 85 -14.50 -31.00 21.91
CA ARG A 85 -14.67 -32.36 21.37
C ARG A 85 -15.85 -33.11 22.01
N GLN A 86 -15.99 -33.03 23.33
CA GLN A 86 -17.12 -33.65 24.04
C GLN A 86 -18.46 -33.07 23.60
N VAL A 87 -18.52 -31.75 23.40
CA VAL A 87 -19.72 -31.07 22.89
C VAL A 87 -20.02 -31.53 21.46
N ILE A 88 -19.01 -31.57 20.59
CA ILE A 88 -19.15 -32.06 19.21
C ILE A 88 -19.71 -33.49 19.19
N ASP A 89 -19.15 -34.39 20.00
CA ASP A 89 -19.60 -35.79 20.07
C ASP A 89 -21.07 -35.89 20.54
N ASP A 90 -21.47 -35.08 21.52
CA ASP A 90 -22.84 -35.04 22.03
C ASP A 90 -23.85 -34.54 20.98
N TYR A 91 -23.55 -33.45 20.26
CA TYR A 91 -24.40 -32.95 19.18
C TYR A 91 -24.46 -33.94 18.00
N ARG A 92 -23.32 -34.50 17.59
CA ARG A 92 -23.26 -35.46 16.48
C ARG A 92 -23.97 -36.77 16.80
N SER A 93 -23.96 -37.22 18.05
CA SER A 93 -24.74 -38.38 18.50
C SER A 93 -26.25 -38.20 18.31
N ARG A 94 -26.71 -36.94 18.26
CA ARG A 94 -28.10 -36.53 18.03
C ARG A 94 -28.36 -36.09 16.58
N GLY A 95 -27.38 -36.26 15.68
CA GLY A 95 -27.50 -35.91 14.27
C GLY A 95 -27.44 -34.42 13.98
N VAL A 96 -26.80 -33.64 14.86
CA VAL A 96 -26.58 -32.21 14.71
C VAL A 96 -25.08 -31.95 14.56
N ASP A 97 -24.69 -31.19 13.54
CA ASP A 97 -23.30 -30.81 13.31
C ASP A 97 -22.95 -29.50 14.02
N VAL A 98 -21.65 -29.29 14.26
CA VAL A 98 -21.15 -28.15 15.04
C VAL A 98 -20.19 -27.32 14.20
N ILE A 99 -20.52 -26.04 14.08
CA ILE A 99 -19.62 -25.01 13.58
C ILE A 99 -19.18 -24.17 14.80
N ALA A 100 -17.89 -23.89 14.89
CA ALA A 100 -17.37 -22.99 15.89
C ALA A 100 -17.59 -21.54 15.46
N TRP A 101 -17.95 -20.70 16.41
CA TRP A 101 -18.00 -19.25 16.25
C TRP A 101 -17.12 -18.59 17.32
N PHE A 102 -16.47 -17.47 16.99
CA PHE A 102 -15.65 -16.70 17.91
C PHE A 102 -15.65 -15.21 17.55
N VAL A 103 -15.23 -14.37 18.49
CA VAL A 103 -15.03 -12.93 18.26
C VAL A 103 -13.54 -12.61 18.33
N PRO A 104 -12.90 -12.09 17.25
CA PRO A 104 -11.52 -11.62 17.31
C PRO A 104 -11.41 -10.33 18.14
N LYS A 105 -10.32 -10.17 18.88
CA LYS A 105 -10.08 -9.00 19.77
C LYS A 105 -8.68 -8.43 19.58
N THR A 106 -8.46 -7.20 20.01
CA THR A 106 -7.14 -6.54 19.98
C THR A 106 -6.18 -7.03 21.07
N GLN A 107 -5.91 -8.32 21.19
CA GLN A 107 -4.89 -8.84 22.11
C GLN A 107 -4.26 -10.13 21.57
N ASP A 108 -2.93 -10.24 21.67
CA ASP A 108 -2.15 -11.47 21.40
C ASP A 108 -2.60 -12.25 20.14
N VAL A 109 -2.28 -11.70 18.96
CA VAL A 109 -2.64 -12.30 17.66
C VAL A 109 -2.11 -13.73 17.51
N GLU A 110 -0.87 -13.99 17.93
CA GLU A 110 -0.28 -15.32 17.84
C GLU A 110 -1.08 -16.32 18.67
N ARG A 111 -1.44 -15.97 19.91
CA ARG A 111 -2.29 -16.83 20.72
C ARG A 111 -3.68 -17.00 20.12
N GLN A 112 -4.27 -15.96 19.54
CA GLN A 112 -5.55 -16.07 18.84
C GLN A 112 -5.47 -17.03 17.65
N VAL A 113 -4.42 -16.95 16.83
CA VAL A 113 -4.19 -17.91 15.73
C VAL A 113 -4.09 -19.33 16.28
N GLN A 114 -3.22 -19.56 17.27
CA GLN A 114 -3.07 -20.88 17.91
C GLN A 114 -4.38 -21.41 18.48
N MET A 115 -5.20 -20.56 19.10
CA MET A 115 -6.48 -20.93 19.67
C MET A 115 -7.53 -21.26 18.59
N ALA A 116 -7.53 -20.52 17.48
CA ALA A 116 -8.35 -20.84 16.31
C ALA A 116 -7.94 -22.18 15.67
N GLU A 117 -6.65 -22.45 15.58
CA GLU A 117 -6.12 -23.75 15.14
C GLU A 117 -6.50 -24.89 16.08
N GLU A 118 -6.36 -24.70 17.40
CA GLU A 118 -6.79 -25.64 18.43
C GLU A 118 -8.28 -25.99 18.30
N VAL A 119 -9.12 -25.00 17.97
CA VAL A 119 -10.55 -25.18 17.71
C VAL A 119 -10.78 -25.98 16.42
N LEU A 120 -10.11 -25.65 15.32
CA LEU A 120 -10.20 -26.39 14.05
C LEU A 120 -9.77 -27.85 14.24
N ASP A 121 -8.72 -28.10 15.01
CA ASP A 121 -8.18 -29.44 15.31
C ASP A 121 -9.10 -30.28 16.22
N THR A 122 -10.23 -29.74 16.69
CA THR A 122 -11.28 -30.52 17.36
C THR A 122 -12.21 -31.23 16.37
N GLY A 123 -12.17 -30.88 15.09
CA GLY A 123 -13.01 -31.49 14.05
C GLY A 123 -14.37 -30.82 13.89
N VAL A 124 -14.51 -29.54 14.25
CA VAL A 124 -15.66 -28.72 13.86
C VAL A 124 -15.78 -28.64 12.33
N SER A 125 -17.00 -28.47 11.84
CA SER A 125 -17.28 -28.41 10.39
C SER A 125 -17.04 -27.02 9.77
N GLY A 126 -16.73 -26.04 10.61
CA GLY A 126 -16.29 -24.71 10.20
C GLY A 126 -15.91 -23.86 11.41
N LEU A 127 -15.20 -22.76 11.14
CA LEU A 127 -14.84 -21.73 12.12
C LEU A 127 -15.23 -20.36 11.59
N TYR A 128 -16.17 -19.69 12.27
CA TYR A 128 -16.73 -18.42 11.82
C TYR A 128 -16.33 -17.27 12.75
N ALA A 129 -15.78 -16.21 12.18
CA ALA A 129 -15.39 -15.00 12.90
C ALA A 129 -16.53 -13.97 12.88
N ASP A 130 -16.82 -13.36 14.02
CA ASP A 130 -17.82 -12.29 14.13
C ASP A 130 -17.15 -10.93 14.25
N ILE A 131 -17.32 -10.15 13.18
CA ILE A 131 -16.56 -8.94 12.90
C ILE A 131 -17.46 -7.73 13.15
N GLU A 132 -17.13 -7.01 14.22
CA GLU A 132 -17.84 -5.80 14.62
C GLU A 132 -16.85 -4.68 14.95
N PRO A 133 -16.96 -3.49 14.33
CA PRO A 133 -16.05 -2.36 14.55
C PRO A 133 -16.50 -1.53 15.77
N PHE A 134 -16.84 -2.20 16.87
CA PHE A 134 -17.36 -1.56 18.07
C PHE A 134 -16.53 -1.90 19.32
N PRO A 135 -16.52 -1.03 20.34
CA PRO A 135 -15.82 -1.30 21.59
C PRO A 135 -16.25 -2.64 22.21
N GLY A 136 -15.26 -3.45 22.56
CA GLY A 136 -15.49 -4.80 23.04
C GLY A 136 -15.50 -5.86 21.94
N PHE A 137 -15.22 -5.54 20.69
CA PHE A 137 -14.99 -6.47 19.57
C PHE A 137 -13.61 -6.22 18.96
N CYS A 138 -13.47 -6.24 17.62
CA CYS A 138 -12.21 -5.87 16.97
C CYS A 138 -11.98 -4.36 16.93
N ASP A 139 -13.03 -3.54 17.09
CA ASP A 139 -12.95 -2.08 17.26
C ASP A 139 -12.01 -1.41 16.22
N VAL A 140 -11.09 -0.55 16.66
CA VAL A 140 -10.10 0.12 15.80
C VAL A 140 -9.11 -0.82 15.10
N ASP A 141 -9.08 -2.10 15.47
CA ASP A 141 -8.12 -3.09 14.99
C ASP A 141 -8.70 -4.13 14.03
N CYS A 142 -9.96 -3.99 13.60
CA CYS A 142 -10.56 -4.93 12.63
C CYS A 142 -9.70 -5.06 11.34
N ASN A 143 -9.13 -3.96 10.86
CA ASN A 143 -8.18 -3.94 9.73
C ASN A 143 -6.89 -4.73 10.01
N PHE A 144 -6.36 -4.58 11.22
CA PHE A 144 -5.16 -5.30 11.67
C PHE A 144 -5.43 -6.81 11.76
N LEU A 145 -6.53 -7.20 12.41
CA LEU A 145 -6.89 -8.62 12.56
C LEU A 145 -7.23 -9.30 11.23
N ALA A 146 -7.84 -8.59 10.27
CA ALA A 146 -8.06 -9.12 8.92
C ALA A 146 -6.75 -9.46 8.21
N SER A 147 -5.76 -8.56 8.32
CA SER A 147 -4.51 -8.64 7.57
C SER A 147 -3.51 -9.61 8.21
N TYR A 148 -3.58 -9.82 9.52
CA TYR A 148 -2.62 -10.62 10.26
C TYR A 148 -3.21 -11.93 10.76
N PHE A 149 -4.17 -11.85 11.68
CA PHE A 149 -4.78 -13.04 12.28
C PHE A 149 -5.48 -13.91 11.21
N TRP A 150 -6.34 -13.31 10.39
CA TRP A 150 -7.16 -14.06 9.44
C TRP A 150 -6.37 -14.58 8.26
N THR A 151 -5.49 -13.74 7.71
CA THR A 151 -4.62 -14.11 6.59
C THR A 151 -3.64 -15.21 7.01
N GLN A 152 -3.03 -15.12 8.19
CA GLN A 152 -2.15 -16.16 8.73
C GLN A 152 -2.91 -17.47 8.94
N LEU A 153 -4.08 -17.42 9.58
CA LEU A 153 -4.91 -18.62 9.79
C LEU A 153 -5.28 -19.30 8.47
N ARG A 154 -5.60 -18.56 7.41
CA ARG A 154 -5.86 -19.14 6.08
C ARG A 154 -4.61 -19.78 5.47
N ILE A 155 -3.44 -19.15 5.60
CA ILE A 155 -2.17 -19.70 5.10
C ILE A 155 -1.84 -21.01 5.81
N GLU A 156 -1.98 -21.05 7.14
CA GLU A 156 -1.66 -22.21 7.96
C GLU A 156 -2.70 -23.33 7.81
N ARG A 157 -3.98 -22.97 7.59
CA ARG A 157 -5.11 -23.90 7.45
C ARG A 157 -5.85 -23.70 6.12
N PRO A 158 -5.22 -24.00 4.97
CA PRO A 158 -5.77 -23.68 3.65
C PRO A 158 -7.10 -24.39 3.35
N GLN A 159 -7.31 -25.58 3.94
CA GLN A 159 -8.51 -26.39 3.75
C GLN A 159 -9.60 -26.13 4.79
N ALA A 160 -9.36 -25.27 5.80
CA ALA A 160 -10.36 -24.97 6.80
C ALA A 160 -11.56 -24.26 6.16
N ARG A 161 -12.77 -24.62 6.59
CA ARG A 161 -13.99 -23.93 6.18
C ARG A 161 -14.19 -22.72 7.10
N LEU A 162 -13.85 -21.54 6.59
CA LEU A 162 -13.91 -20.29 7.35
C LEU A 162 -15.12 -19.46 6.93
N GLY A 163 -15.78 -18.84 7.91
CA GLY A 163 -16.93 -17.96 7.68
C GLY A 163 -16.76 -16.61 8.36
N VAL A 164 -17.43 -15.59 7.84
CA VAL A 164 -17.37 -14.24 8.36
C VAL A 164 -18.80 -13.76 8.63
N ILE A 165 -19.10 -13.53 9.90
CA ILE A 165 -20.32 -12.86 10.36
C ILE A 165 -20.00 -11.36 10.43
N TYR A 166 -20.82 -10.54 9.77
CA TYR A 166 -20.50 -9.12 9.62
C TYR A 166 -21.73 -8.25 9.50
N ASP A 167 -21.56 -6.97 9.80
CA ASP A 167 -22.56 -5.94 9.59
C ASP A 167 -22.68 -5.62 8.08
N PRO A 168 -23.85 -5.87 7.45
CA PRO A 168 -24.03 -5.65 6.02
C PRO A 168 -24.15 -4.18 5.61
N ARG A 169 -24.18 -3.21 6.52
CA ARG A 169 -24.40 -1.81 6.17
C ARG A 169 -23.16 -1.21 5.49
N PRO A 170 -23.27 -0.51 4.35
CA PRO A 170 -22.12 0.05 3.65
C PRO A 170 -21.19 0.93 4.49
N VAL A 171 -21.75 1.62 5.50
CA VAL A 171 -21.01 2.49 6.41
C VAL A 171 -20.03 1.74 7.31
N SER A 172 -20.22 0.45 7.57
CA SER A 172 -19.38 -0.34 8.49
C SER A 172 -18.22 -1.05 7.78
N TRP A 173 -18.30 -1.21 6.46
CA TRP A 173 -17.39 -2.07 5.70
C TRP A 173 -15.93 -1.62 5.76
N GLY A 174 -15.70 -0.30 5.69
CA GLY A 174 -14.38 0.34 5.80
C GLY A 174 -13.70 0.06 7.13
N ASP A 175 -14.40 0.41 8.21
CA ASP A 175 -13.90 0.27 9.58
C ASP A 175 -13.68 -1.21 9.94
N SER A 176 -14.53 -2.10 9.43
CA SER A 176 -14.46 -3.56 9.67
C SER A 176 -13.48 -4.30 8.76
N ALA A 177 -12.92 -3.64 7.74
CA ALA A 177 -12.06 -4.26 6.72
C ALA A 177 -12.70 -5.45 6.00
N ILE A 178 -14.02 -5.39 5.75
CA ILE A 178 -14.79 -6.60 5.44
C ILE A 178 -14.35 -7.28 4.13
N TRP A 179 -13.88 -6.51 3.15
CA TRP A 179 -13.31 -7.05 1.91
C TRP A 179 -12.14 -8.01 2.16
N THR A 180 -11.26 -7.69 3.10
CA THR A 180 -10.09 -8.52 3.43
C THR A 180 -10.49 -9.81 4.13
N TRP A 181 -11.46 -9.73 5.05
CA TRP A 181 -12.00 -10.93 5.71
C TRP A 181 -12.67 -11.87 4.69
N LEU A 182 -13.52 -11.33 3.82
CA LEU A 182 -14.26 -12.13 2.85
C LEU A 182 -13.39 -12.65 1.70
N ALA A 183 -12.31 -11.97 1.33
CA ALA A 183 -11.39 -12.40 0.27
C ALA A 183 -10.79 -13.80 0.49
N SER A 184 -10.74 -14.26 1.75
CA SER A 184 -10.23 -15.57 2.14
C SER A 184 -11.24 -16.44 2.88
N ALA A 185 -12.53 -16.05 2.90
CA ALA A 185 -13.61 -16.81 3.51
C ALA A 185 -14.22 -17.83 2.54
N ASN A 186 -14.92 -18.81 3.09
CA ASN A 186 -15.79 -19.72 2.33
C ASN A 186 -17.27 -19.33 2.44
N VAL A 187 -17.64 -18.64 3.52
CA VAL A 187 -19.04 -18.33 3.87
C VAL A 187 -19.15 -16.88 4.32
N ALA A 188 -20.12 -16.16 3.78
CA ALA A 188 -20.51 -14.81 4.18
C ALA A 188 -21.82 -14.88 4.95
N LEU A 189 -21.82 -14.33 6.17
CA LEU A 189 -22.97 -14.29 7.06
C LEU A 189 -23.34 -12.84 7.42
N PRO A 190 -23.94 -12.08 6.50
CA PRO A 190 -24.39 -10.73 6.82
C PRO A 190 -25.50 -10.78 7.87
N MET A 191 -25.34 -9.96 8.91
CA MET A 191 -26.31 -9.77 9.99
C MET A 191 -27.52 -8.98 9.51
N CYS A 192 -28.55 -9.67 9.07
CA CYS A 192 -29.79 -9.05 8.62
C CYS A 192 -30.71 -8.71 9.81
N TYR A 193 -30.34 -7.70 10.60
CA TYR A 193 -31.07 -7.29 11.80
C TYR A 193 -32.00 -6.10 11.57
N TRP A 194 -33.12 -6.35 10.89
CA TRP A 194 -34.05 -5.32 10.42
C TRP A 194 -34.72 -4.48 11.52
N GLU A 195 -34.87 -4.96 12.77
CA GLU A 195 -35.40 -4.12 13.85
C GLU A 195 -34.28 -3.40 14.62
N LEU A 196 -33.09 -4.00 14.74
CA LEU A 196 -31.94 -3.32 15.35
C LEU A 196 -31.38 -2.22 14.44
N PHE A 197 -31.48 -2.40 13.12
CA PHE A 197 -31.03 -1.43 12.11
C PHE A 197 -32.17 -0.57 11.56
N VAL A 198 -33.28 -0.46 12.28
CA VAL A 198 -34.39 0.41 11.89
C VAL A 198 -33.90 1.84 11.66
N ASP A 199 -34.41 2.49 10.61
CA ASP A 199 -34.04 3.85 10.17
C ASP A 199 -32.57 4.02 9.71
N GLN A 200 -31.84 2.92 9.47
CA GLN A 200 -30.47 2.96 8.97
C GLN A 200 -30.42 2.39 7.54
N PRO A 201 -30.23 3.24 6.51
CA PRO A 201 -30.23 2.80 5.12
C PRO A 201 -29.15 1.73 4.87
N PRO A 202 -29.33 0.85 3.86
CA PRO A 202 -30.24 1.00 2.71
C PRO A 202 -31.60 0.28 2.79
N TRP A 203 -31.89 -0.54 3.81
CA TRP A 203 -33.13 -1.33 3.88
C TRP A 203 -34.08 -0.87 5.00
N ASN A 204 -35.39 -0.99 4.77
CA ASN A 204 -36.43 -0.61 5.73
C ASN A 204 -37.28 -1.81 6.22
N ASP A 205 -36.99 -3.02 5.72
CA ASP A 205 -37.79 -4.21 5.97
C ASP A 205 -36.95 -5.52 5.93
N PRO A 206 -37.48 -6.63 6.47
CA PRO A 206 -36.74 -7.90 6.56
C PRO A 206 -36.29 -8.47 5.21
N ALA A 207 -37.13 -8.38 4.18
CA ALA A 207 -36.84 -8.94 2.87
C ALA A 207 -35.78 -8.12 2.12
N GLY A 208 -35.90 -6.79 2.19
CA GLY A 208 -34.94 -5.86 1.60
C GLY A 208 -33.52 -6.03 2.17
N CYS A 209 -33.40 -6.31 3.47
CA CYS A 209 -32.11 -6.57 4.09
C CYS A 209 -31.42 -7.81 3.50
N VAL A 210 -32.15 -8.93 3.38
CA VAL A 210 -31.63 -10.18 2.78
C VAL A 210 -31.27 -9.97 1.31
N GLN A 211 -32.16 -9.37 0.52
CA GLN A 211 -31.95 -9.18 -0.91
C GLN A 211 -30.76 -8.26 -1.20
N GLN A 212 -30.64 -7.15 -0.47
CA GLN A 212 -29.56 -6.19 -0.67
C GLN A 212 -28.22 -6.79 -0.26
N ALA A 213 -28.13 -7.44 0.91
CA ALA A 213 -26.90 -8.09 1.35
C ALA A 213 -26.42 -9.17 0.38
N SER A 214 -27.35 -9.90 -0.27
CA SER A 214 -27.00 -10.84 -1.35
C SER A 214 -26.48 -10.13 -2.59
N ALA A 215 -27.06 -8.97 -2.96
CA ALA A 215 -26.66 -8.19 -4.12
C ALA A 215 -25.30 -7.50 -3.93
N ASP A 216 -24.93 -7.17 -2.69
CA ASP A 216 -23.67 -6.52 -2.34
C ASP A 216 -22.49 -7.50 -2.30
N LEU A 217 -22.74 -8.79 -2.09
CA LEU A 217 -21.68 -9.79 -1.91
C LEU A 217 -20.66 -9.86 -3.06
N PRO A 218 -21.05 -9.80 -4.36
CA PRO A 218 -20.08 -9.74 -5.47
C PRO A 218 -19.16 -8.52 -5.43
N TYR A 219 -19.58 -7.41 -4.83
CA TYR A 219 -18.76 -6.22 -4.65
C TYR A 219 -17.79 -6.38 -3.46
N LEU A 220 -18.24 -7.01 -2.37
CA LEU A 220 -17.43 -7.25 -1.18
C LEU A 220 -16.38 -8.35 -1.39
N ALA A 221 -16.69 -9.35 -2.21
CA ALA A 221 -15.85 -10.53 -2.41
C ALA A 221 -15.76 -10.92 -3.91
N PRO A 222 -15.24 -10.05 -4.79
CA PRO A 222 -15.26 -10.27 -6.24
C PRO A 222 -14.46 -11.53 -6.62
N GLY A 223 -15.10 -12.42 -7.39
CA GLY A 223 -14.45 -13.61 -7.95
C GLY A 223 -14.17 -14.75 -6.95
N THR A 224 -14.64 -14.64 -5.69
CA THR A 224 -14.30 -15.59 -4.60
C THR A 224 -15.26 -16.79 -4.50
N GLY A 225 -16.45 -16.72 -5.08
CA GLY A 225 -17.46 -17.80 -5.00
C GLY A 225 -17.97 -18.07 -3.58
N VAL A 226 -17.83 -17.11 -2.66
CA VAL A 226 -18.26 -17.23 -1.25
C VAL A 226 -19.73 -17.59 -1.13
N GLU A 227 -20.04 -18.56 -0.27
CA GLU A 227 -21.40 -19.00 0.01
C GLU A 227 -22.17 -17.94 0.81
N TYR A 228 -23.36 -17.55 0.35
CA TYR A 228 -24.22 -16.58 1.03
C TYR A 228 -25.18 -17.29 2.01
N VAL A 229 -25.05 -16.98 3.31
CA VAL A 229 -25.88 -17.52 4.40
C VAL A 229 -26.35 -16.36 5.28
N PRO A 230 -27.50 -15.73 5.01
CA PRO A 230 -27.95 -14.58 5.78
C PRO A 230 -28.20 -14.96 7.24
N MET A 231 -27.80 -14.08 8.15
CA MET A 231 -28.02 -14.24 9.58
C MET A 231 -29.24 -13.41 10.01
N LEU A 232 -30.36 -14.09 10.25
CA LEU A 232 -31.65 -13.48 10.49
C LEU A 232 -31.82 -13.07 11.97
N GLN A 233 -32.62 -12.02 12.19
CA GLN A 233 -32.97 -11.57 13.54
C GLN A 233 -34.01 -12.49 14.18
N GLY A 234 -33.61 -13.22 15.22
CA GLY A 234 -34.45 -14.18 15.94
C GLY A 234 -35.40 -13.55 16.96
N ASP A 235 -34.99 -12.47 17.62
CA ASP A 235 -35.89 -11.65 18.46
C ASP A 235 -36.67 -10.70 17.56
N SER A 236 -37.75 -11.24 16.96
CA SER A 236 -38.63 -10.56 16.01
C SER A 236 -40.00 -11.24 16.02
N SER A 237 -40.98 -10.66 15.33
CA SER A 237 -42.28 -11.32 15.12
C SER A 237 -42.19 -12.44 14.07
N ALA A 238 -43.04 -13.47 14.21
CA ALA A 238 -43.11 -14.58 13.25
C ALA A 238 -43.35 -14.08 11.80
N ASP A 239 -44.22 -13.08 11.61
CA ASP A 239 -44.51 -12.52 10.29
C ASP A 239 -43.30 -11.87 9.63
N LYS A 240 -42.50 -11.10 10.39
CA LYS A 240 -41.28 -10.46 9.87
C LYS A 240 -40.17 -11.48 9.61
N PHE A 241 -40.03 -12.46 10.51
CA PHE A 241 -39.08 -13.55 10.32
C PHE A 241 -39.39 -14.34 9.03
N LEU A 242 -40.66 -14.67 8.80
CA LEU A 242 -41.10 -15.36 7.58
C LEU A 242 -40.83 -14.54 6.32
N GLN A 243 -40.97 -13.21 6.35
CA GLN A 243 -40.60 -12.36 5.21
C GLN A 243 -39.12 -12.49 4.83
N ALA A 244 -38.21 -12.49 5.81
CA ALA A 244 -36.79 -12.69 5.54
C ALA A 244 -36.47 -14.12 5.07
N LEU A 245 -37.15 -15.12 5.63
CA LEU A 245 -37.00 -16.52 5.24
C LEU A 245 -37.50 -16.77 3.81
N ASP A 246 -38.65 -16.23 3.45
CA ASP A 246 -39.20 -16.31 2.08
C ASP A 246 -38.32 -15.54 1.07
N ALA A 247 -37.73 -14.40 1.47
CA ALA A 247 -36.75 -13.71 0.65
C ALA A 247 -35.49 -14.56 0.40
N SER A 248 -35.02 -15.28 1.42
CA SER A 248 -33.90 -16.22 1.31
C SER A 248 -34.23 -17.37 0.35
N ASP A 249 -35.44 -17.94 0.46
CA ASP A 249 -35.95 -18.99 -0.44
C ASP A 249 -36.02 -18.51 -1.90
N GLY A 250 -36.49 -17.28 -2.11
CA GLY A 250 -36.55 -16.64 -3.42
C GLY A 250 -35.18 -16.45 -4.10
N LEU A 251 -34.12 -16.30 -3.30
CA LEU A 251 -32.73 -16.24 -3.78
C LEU A 251 -32.10 -17.64 -3.97
N GLY A 252 -32.83 -18.71 -3.63
CA GLY A 252 -32.35 -20.09 -3.73
C GLY A 252 -31.39 -20.50 -2.61
N VAL A 253 -31.28 -19.70 -1.55
CA VAL A 253 -30.46 -19.98 -0.36
C VAL A 253 -30.88 -21.31 0.27
N LYS A 254 -29.90 -22.10 0.72
CA LYS A 254 -30.14 -23.44 1.29
C LYS A 254 -30.10 -23.48 2.80
N ARG A 255 -29.40 -22.52 3.42
CA ARG A 255 -29.16 -22.46 4.85
C ARG A 255 -29.24 -21.00 5.29
N VAL A 256 -29.86 -20.74 6.43
CA VAL A 256 -29.88 -19.41 7.06
C VAL A 256 -29.42 -19.55 8.51
N SER A 257 -28.67 -18.57 8.98
CA SER A 257 -28.30 -18.49 10.40
C SER A 257 -29.34 -17.67 11.16
N VAL A 258 -29.47 -17.86 12.48
CA VAL A 258 -30.34 -17.03 13.31
C VAL A 258 -29.65 -16.59 14.60
N TRP A 259 -29.70 -15.28 14.87
CA TRP A 259 -29.33 -14.68 16.15
C TRP A 259 -30.55 -14.55 17.06
N ARG A 260 -30.70 -15.34 18.12
CA ARG A 260 -29.94 -16.51 18.56
C ARG A 260 -30.91 -17.53 19.17
N ARG A 261 -30.44 -18.74 19.46
CA ARG A 261 -31.25 -19.89 19.89
C ARG A 261 -32.25 -19.58 21.02
N GLY A 262 -31.83 -18.83 22.04
CA GLY A 262 -32.64 -18.50 23.22
C GLY A 262 -33.57 -17.31 23.11
N VAL A 263 -33.40 -16.44 22.11
CA VAL A 263 -34.22 -15.22 21.95
C VAL A 263 -35.38 -15.41 20.96
N MET A 264 -35.32 -16.45 20.13
CA MET A 264 -36.44 -16.82 19.26
C MET A 264 -37.64 -17.26 20.10
N SER A 265 -38.76 -16.55 19.96
CA SER A 265 -40.00 -16.92 20.63
C SER A 265 -40.56 -18.25 20.10
N PRO A 266 -41.41 -18.96 20.88
CA PRO A 266 -42.05 -20.19 20.43
C PRO A 266 -42.84 -20.05 19.12
N ASP A 267 -43.43 -18.87 18.88
CA ASP A 267 -44.18 -18.58 17.65
C ASP A 267 -43.25 -18.49 16.44
N VAL A 268 -42.07 -17.87 16.59
CA VAL A 268 -41.05 -17.80 15.54
C VAL A 268 -40.48 -19.19 15.25
N TRP A 269 -40.19 -19.99 16.28
CA TRP A 269 -39.79 -21.40 16.10
C TRP A 269 -40.85 -22.18 15.33
N THR A 270 -42.11 -22.09 15.74
CA THR A 270 -43.22 -22.78 15.08
C THR A 270 -43.35 -22.36 13.60
N ALA A 271 -43.21 -21.06 13.31
CA ALA A 271 -43.25 -20.52 11.96
C ALA A 271 -42.09 -21.04 11.08
N ALA A 272 -40.87 -20.97 11.59
CA ALA A 272 -39.67 -21.46 10.90
C ALA A 272 -39.78 -22.96 10.58
N LEU A 273 -40.16 -23.77 11.58
CA LEU A 273 -40.32 -25.22 11.42
C LEU A 273 -41.42 -25.61 10.43
N SER A 274 -42.51 -24.84 10.40
CA SER A 274 -43.60 -25.07 9.45
C SER A 274 -43.17 -24.82 8.01
N ARG A 275 -42.25 -23.87 7.78
CA ARG A 275 -41.73 -23.53 6.45
C ARG A 275 -40.59 -24.45 5.99
N SER A 276 -39.83 -25.01 6.92
CA SER A 276 -38.76 -25.99 6.66
C SER A 276 -39.27 -27.43 6.39
N GLN A 277 -40.58 -27.64 6.16
CA GLN A 277 -41.15 -28.92 5.72
C GLN A 277 -41.21 -29.01 4.17
N PRO A 278 -40.90 -30.18 3.55
CA PRO A 278 -40.97 -30.34 2.10
C PRO A 278 -42.39 -30.11 1.55
N GLY A 279 -42.55 -29.19 0.61
CA GLY A 279 -43.82 -28.96 -0.10
C GLY A 279 -44.82 -28.02 0.60
N ALA A 280 -44.39 -27.24 1.60
CA ALA A 280 -45.22 -26.16 2.13
C ALA A 280 -45.57 -25.17 0.99
N PRO A 281 -46.86 -24.89 0.73
CA PRO A 281 -47.24 -23.90 -0.27
C PRO A 281 -46.71 -22.53 0.17
N PRO A 282 -46.13 -21.72 -0.73
CA PRO A 282 -45.85 -20.34 -0.41
C PRO A 282 -47.15 -19.71 0.08
N LEU A 283 -47.10 -19.02 1.23
CA LEU A 283 -48.22 -18.17 1.62
C LEU A 283 -48.51 -17.27 0.41
N LEU A 284 -49.76 -17.27 -0.04
CA LEU A 284 -50.23 -16.33 -1.06
C LEU A 284 -49.64 -14.98 -0.69
N ALA A 285 -48.73 -14.47 -1.53
CA ALA A 285 -48.07 -13.20 -1.28
C ALA A 285 -49.14 -12.25 -0.78
N ALA A 286 -49.00 -11.79 0.47
CA ALA A 286 -49.78 -10.64 0.92
C ALA A 286 -49.69 -9.63 -0.22
N PRO A 287 -50.80 -8.99 -0.64
CA PRO A 287 -50.74 -8.06 -1.74
C PRO A 287 -49.63 -7.09 -1.40
N VAL A 288 -48.52 -7.23 -2.10
CA VAL A 288 -47.47 -6.24 -2.17
C VAL A 288 -48.30 -5.05 -2.62
N ALA A 289 -48.59 -4.13 -1.71
CA ALA A 289 -49.12 -2.83 -2.09
C ALA A 289 -48.27 -2.47 -3.29
N PRO A 290 -48.87 -2.23 -4.49
CA PRO A 290 -48.05 -1.99 -5.66
C PRO A 290 -47.06 -0.96 -5.20
N LEU A 291 -45.79 -1.37 -5.16
CA LEU A 291 -44.72 -0.45 -4.85
C LEU A 291 -45.08 0.70 -5.76
N ALA A 292 -45.43 1.86 -5.19
CA ALA A 292 -45.24 3.10 -5.93
C ALA A 292 -43.83 2.90 -6.46
N PRO A 293 -43.69 2.66 -7.78
CA PRO A 293 -42.65 1.81 -8.35
C PRO A 293 -41.43 2.13 -7.55
N ALA A 294 -40.96 1.17 -6.70
CA ALA A 294 -39.76 1.37 -5.90
C ALA A 294 -38.84 2.07 -6.88
N PRO A 295 -38.45 3.36 -6.65
CA PRO A 295 -37.87 4.17 -7.71
C PRO A 295 -36.86 3.23 -8.28
N GLN A 296 -37.11 2.77 -9.53
CA GLN A 296 -36.25 1.73 -10.07
C GLN A 296 -34.87 2.30 -9.79
N PRO A 297 -33.88 1.57 -9.24
CA PRO A 297 -32.53 2.09 -9.29
C PRO A 297 -32.36 2.41 -10.76
N ALA A 298 -32.43 3.71 -11.09
CA ALA A 298 -33.07 4.13 -12.33
C ALA A 298 -32.15 3.64 -13.40
N VAL A 299 -32.44 2.48 -14.02
CA VAL A 299 -31.43 1.49 -14.45
C VAL A 299 -30.16 2.25 -14.74
N ALA A 300 -29.26 2.32 -13.75
CA ALA A 300 -28.17 3.29 -13.82
C ALA A 300 -27.54 3.03 -15.18
N CYS A 301 -27.67 4.01 -16.06
CA CYS A 301 -27.34 3.85 -17.46
C CYS A 301 -25.82 3.62 -17.45
N THR A 302 -25.39 2.37 -17.58
CA THR A 302 -24.00 1.92 -17.46
C THR A 302 -23.32 1.77 -18.82
N ALA A 303 -24.06 2.02 -19.91
CA ALA A 303 -23.50 2.06 -21.25
C ALA A 303 -22.69 3.35 -21.47
N ASP A 304 -21.70 3.28 -22.35
CA ASP A 304 -20.96 4.47 -22.76
C ASP A 304 -21.88 5.53 -23.37
N GLY A 305 -21.65 6.81 -23.02
CA GLY A 305 -22.46 7.96 -23.40
C GLY A 305 -23.65 8.25 -22.47
N CYS A 306 -23.92 7.39 -21.49
CA CYS A 306 -24.95 7.61 -20.50
C CYS A 306 -24.63 8.80 -19.58
N LEU A 307 -25.59 9.71 -19.40
CA LEU A 307 -25.48 10.84 -18.49
C LEU A 307 -26.22 10.58 -17.18
N LEU A 308 -25.56 10.82 -16.06
CA LEU A 308 -26.06 10.58 -14.70
C LEU A 308 -25.85 11.81 -13.81
N GLN A 309 -26.78 12.08 -12.92
CA GLN A 309 -26.66 13.17 -11.93
C GLN A 309 -27.34 12.75 -10.61
N GLU A 310 -26.65 12.94 -9.48
CA GLU A 310 -27.25 12.71 -8.15
C GLU A 310 -28.21 13.84 -7.77
N ALA A 311 -29.26 13.51 -7.02
CA ALA A 311 -30.35 14.43 -6.69
C ALA A 311 -29.88 15.68 -5.94
N SER A 312 -28.90 15.56 -5.04
CA SER A 312 -28.33 16.67 -4.28
C SER A 312 -27.12 17.35 -4.93
N SER A 313 -26.66 16.86 -6.09
CA SER A 313 -25.43 17.33 -6.75
C SER A 313 -25.73 18.00 -8.09
N PRO A 314 -25.13 19.18 -8.37
CA PRO A 314 -25.24 19.79 -9.69
C PRO A 314 -24.34 19.13 -10.74
N THR A 315 -23.43 18.23 -10.33
CA THR A 315 -22.45 17.62 -11.24
C THR A 315 -23.07 16.54 -12.09
N VAL A 316 -22.99 16.71 -13.41
CA VAL A 316 -23.37 15.69 -14.40
C VAL A 316 -22.15 14.82 -14.70
N TYR A 317 -22.33 13.51 -14.65
CA TYR A 317 -21.34 12.51 -15.03
C TYR A 317 -21.73 11.85 -16.35
N VAL A 318 -20.74 11.53 -17.16
CA VAL A 318 -20.88 10.63 -18.31
C VAL A 318 -20.21 9.30 -18.00
N ILE A 319 -20.82 8.19 -18.43
CA ILE A 319 -20.12 6.90 -18.49
C ILE A 319 -19.33 6.86 -19.80
N SER A 320 -18.02 6.71 -19.70
CA SER A 320 -17.12 6.55 -20.84
C SER A 320 -16.12 5.45 -20.54
N ALA A 321 -15.94 4.51 -21.48
CA ALA A 321 -15.09 3.34 -21.30
C ALA A 321 -15.41 2.54 -20.02
N GLY A 322 -16.70 2.44 -19.66
CA GLY A 322 -17.15 1.72 -18.45
C GLY A 322 -16.87 2.41 -17.12
N ALA A 323 -16.41 3.67 -17.11
CA ALA A 323 -16.17 4.46 -15.90
C ALA A 323 -16.91 5.80 -15.94
N LYS A 324 -17.24 6.36 -14.77
CA LYS A 324 -17.89 7.67 -14.66
C LYS A 324 -16.87 8.81 -14.69
N PHE A 325 -17.15 9.86 -15.46
CA PHE A 325 -16.35 11.09 -15.53
C PHE A 325 -17.24 12.32 -15.44
N ALA A 326 -16.83 13.33 -14.69
CA ALA A 326 -17.56 14.59 -14.63
C ALA A 326 -17.54 15.28 -15.99
N VAL A 327 -18.67 15.86 -16.40
CA VAL A 327 -18.79 16.69 -17.60
C VAL A 327 -18.65 18.15 -17.15
N PRO A 328 -17.53 18.83 -17.44
CA PRO A 328 -17.23 20.13 -16.84
C PRO A 328 -18.20 21.26 -17.24
N ASN A 329 -18.70 21.23 -18.48
CA ASN A 329 -19.60 22.26 -19.02
C ASN A 329 -20.35 21.77 -20.27
N ALA A 330 -21.32 22.57 -20.72
CA ALA A 330 -22.15 22.28 -21.89
C ALA A 330 -21.36 22.21 -23.20
N ASP A 331 -20.27 22.98 -23.34
CA ASP A 331 -19.42 22.94 -24.53
C ASP A 331 -18.68 21.59 -24.64
N THR A 332 -18.20 21.07 -23.51
CA THR A 332 -17.63 19.71 -23.43
C THR A 332 -18.66 18.65 -23.80
N ALA A 333 -19.89 18.78 -23.27
CA ALA A 333 -20.97 17.86 -23.61
C ALA A 333 -21.24 17.86 -25.13
N ALA A 334 -21.34 19.03 -25.74
CA ALA A 334 -21.55 19.17 -27.19
C ALA A 334 -20.40 18.58 -28.00
N ALA A 335 -19.15 18.83 -27.60
CA ALA A 335 -17.97 18.31 -28.28
C ALA A 335 -17.83 16.77 -28.18
N LEU A 336 -18.32 16.16 -27.10
CA LEU A 336 -18.42 14.71 -26.93
C LEU A 336 -19.68 14.10 -27.57
N GLY A 337 -20.53 14.92 -28.21
CA GLY A 337 -21.81 14.47 -28.79
C GLY A 337 -22.87 14.09 -27.75
N LEU A 338 -22.70 14.51 -26.50
CA LEU A 338 -23.60 14.22 -25.38
C LEU A 338 -24.77 15.20 -25.39
N ASN A 339 -25.98 14.68 -25.15
CA ASN A 339 -27.18 15.49 -25.08
C ASN A 339 -27.64 15.66 -23.63
N LEU A 340 -27.34 16.83 -23.06
CA LEU A 340 -27.71 17.18 -21.68
C LEU A 340 -29.23 17.24 -21.43
N GLY A 341 -30.07 17.12 -22.47
CA GLY A 341 -31.51 16.91 -22.33
C GLY A 341 -31.92 15.50 -21.89
N TYR A 342 -30.99 14.54 -21.85
CA TYR A 342 -31.23 13.14 -21.48
C TYR A 342 -30.40 12.70 -20.26
N VAL A 343 -30.26 13.58 -19.26
CA VAL A 343 -29.61 13.24 -17.98
C VAL A 343 -30.53 12.36 -17.14
N ASN A 344 -30.01 11.24 -16.65
CA ASN A 344 -30.72 10.37 -15.72
C ASN A 344 -30.42 10.83 -14.28
N PHE A 345 -31.46 11.24 -13.56
CA PHE A 345 -31.34 11.60 -12.16
C PHE A 345 -31.39 10.35 -11.29
N VAL A 346 -30.36 10.16 -10.46
CA VAL A 346 -30.20 9.02 -9.56
C VAL A 346 -30.22 9.49 -8.09
N PRO A 347 -30.59 8.64 -7.13
CA PRO A 347 -30.51 8.98 -5.71
C PRO A 347 -29.06 9.29 -5.27
N ASP A 348 -28.91 10.07 -4.20
CA ASP A 348 -27.60 10.37 -3.63
C ASP A 348 -26.89 9.07 -3.18
N GLY A 349 -25.59 8.95 -3.50
CA GLY A 349 -24.80 7.75 -3.25
C GLY A 349 -24.87 6.70 -4.37
N ALA A 350 -25.81 6.81 -5.32
CA ALA A 350 -25.94 5.85 -6.41
C ALA A 350 -24.73 5.82 -7.36
N LEU A 351 -23.99 6.94 -7.48
CA LEU A 351 -22.77 6.95 -8.30
C LEU A 351 -21.60 6.21 -7.64
N GLY A 352 -21.69 5.91 -6.34
CA GLY A 352 -20.67 5.19 -5.59
C GLY A 352 -20.40 3.78 -6.11
N SER A 353 -21.41 3.12 -6.68
CA SER A 353 -21.29 1.75 -7.23
C SER A 353 -20.71 1.69 -8.65
N ILE A 354 -20.51 2.83 -9.31
CA ILE A 354 -19.98 2.91 -10.68
C ILE A 354 -18.47 3.10 -10.61
N ALA A 355 -17.72 2.33 -11.41
CA ALA A 355 -16.27 2.43 -11.49
C ALA A 355 -15.80 3.86 -11.80
N SER A 356 -14.76 4.31 -11.10
CA SER A 356 -14.14 5.63 -11.31
C SER A 356 -12.88 5.54 -12.18
N ILE A 357 -12.47 4.36 -12.64
CA ILE A 357 -11.34 4.20 -13.55
C ILE A 357 -11.73 3.22 -14.64
N PRO A 358 -11.29 3.42 -15.89
CA PRO A 358 -11.59 2.47 -16.96
C PRO A 358 -10.94 1.10 -16.67
N PRO A 359 -11.52 0.00 -17.16
CA PRO A 359 -10.92 -1.33 -17.05
C PRO A 359 -9.55 -1.41 -17.73
N ASP A 360 -8.71 -2.34 -17.27
CA ASP A 360 -7.43 -2.63 -17.92
C ASP A 360 -7.61 -3.09 -19.37
N GLY A 361 -6.70 -2.69 -20.25
CA GLY A 361 -6.80 -2.85 -21.72
C GLY A 361 -7.53 -1.72 -22.45
N THR A 362 -8.17 -0.79 -21.74
CA THR A 362 -8.86 0.35 -22.36
C THR A 362 -7.87 1.31 -23.01
N LEU A 363 -8.10 1.66 -24.29
CA LEU A 363 -7.41 2.74 -24.99
C LEU A 363 -8.22 4.03 -24.93
N PHE A 364 -7.59 5.15 -24.61
CA PHE A 364 -8.29 6.43 -24.48
C PHE A 364 -7.40 7.65 -24.67
N HIS A 365 -8.02 8.80 -24.92
CA HIS A 365 -7.38 10.12 -24.91
C HIS A 365 -8.37 11.16 -24.33
N GLU A 366 -7.87 12.29 -23.86
CA GLU A 366 -8.73 13.41 -23.47
C GLU A 366 -9.15 14.23 -24.68
N LEU A 367 -10.38 14.75 -24.63
CA LEU A 367 -10.88 15.70 -25.60
C LEU A 367 -9.96 16.93 -25.67
N GLY A 368 -9.44 17.22 -26.86
CA GLY A 368 -8.49 18.32 -27.09
C GLY A 368 -7.01 17.93 -26.96
N SER A 369 -6.72 16.65 -26.68
CA SER A 369 -5.36 16.08 -26.67
C SER A 369 -5.25 14.93 -27.66
N ASP A 370 -4.13 14.87 -28.38
CA ASP A 370 -3.79 13.76 -29.28
C ASP A 370 -3.00 12.64 -28.56
N GLN A 371 -2.62 12.83 -27.30
CA GLN A 371 -1.89 11.83 -26.53
C GLN A 371 -2.81 10.67 -26.13
N VAL A 372 -2.55 9.48 -26.68
CA VAL A 372 -3.28 8.25 -26.37
C VAL A 372 -2.64 7.53 -25.17
N TYR A 373 -3.47 6.88 -24.36
CA TYR A 373 -3.08 6.08 -23.22
C TYR A 373 -3.72 4.69 -23.28
N VAL A 374 -3.11 3.73 -22.58
CA VAL A 374 -3.70 2.43 -22.26
C VAL A 374 -3.83 2.25 -20.75
N MET A 375 -4.91 1.63 -20.28
CA MET A 375 -5.01 1.15 -18.90
C MET A 375 -4.28 -0.19 -18.72
N ALA A 376 -3.39 -0.29 -17.74
CA ALA A 376 -2.73 -1.53 -17.35
C ALA A 376 -2.46 -1.55 -15.84
N GLY A 377 -2.80 -2.64 -15.16
CA GLY A 377 -2.64 -2.78 -13.71
C GLY A 377 -3.34 -1.70 -12.88
N GLY A 378 -4.42 -1.11 -13.40
CA GLY A 378 -5.16 -0.01 -12.77
C GLY A 378 -4.57 1.40 -13.01
N ALA A 379 -3.54 1.53 -13.84
CA ALA A 379 -2.90 2.81 -14.15
C ALA A 379 -2.85 3.10 -15.64
N ARG A 380 -2.73 4.39 -15.99
CA ARG A 380 -2.53 4.81 -17.37
C ARG A 380 -1.06 4.74 -17.77
N PHE A 381 -0.80 4.34 -19.01
CA PHE A 381 0.52 4.40 -19.65
C PHE A 381 0.42 5.14 -21.00
N PRO A 382 1.26 6.15 -21.26
CA PRO A 382 1.22 6.90 -22.52
C PRO A 382 1.71 6.05 -23.69
N ILE A 383 1.07 6.18 -24.85
CA ILE A 383 1.50 5.56 -26.10
C ILE A 383 2.17 6.60 -26.98
N PHE A 384 3.44 6.37 -27.33
CA PHE A 384 4.23 7.31 -28.13
C PHE A 384 4.31 6.97 -29.63
N SER A 385 3.81 5.81 -30.04
CA SER A 385 3.88 5.34 -31.44
C SER A 385 2.57 4.67 -31.90
N PRO A 386 2.08 4.95 -33.12
CA PRO A 386 0.94 4.24 -33.72
C PRO A 386 1.14 2.72 -33.83
N ASP A 387 2.38 2.25 -34.00
CA ASP A 387 2.67 0.80 -34.07
C ASP A 387 2.36 0.11 -32.73
N THR A 388 2.57 0.82 -31.62
CA THR A 388 2.24 0.33 -30.27
C THR A 388 0.73 0.24 -30.05
N ILE A 389 -0.06 1.13 -30.66
CA ILE A 389 -1.53 1.03 -30.63
C ILE A 389 -1.95 -0.30 -31.25
N THR A 390 -1.38 -0.67 -32.39
CA THR A 390 -1.70 -1.94 -33.10
C THR A 390 -1.27 -3.18 -32.31
N LEU A 391 -0.24 -3.07 -31.47
CA LEU A 391 0.22 -4.15 -30.61
C LEU A 391 -0.67 -4.35 -29.38
N LEU A 392 -1.21 -3.27 -28.82
CA LEU A 392 -1.97 -3.28 -27.56
C LEU A 392 -3.50 -3.23 -27.77
N GLY A 393 -3.98 -2.89 -28.98
CA GLY A 393 -5.40 -2.83 -29.34
C GLY A 393 -5.60 -2.35 -30.78
N ASN A 394 -6.69 -1.64 -31.04
CA ASN A 394 -6.95 -1.01 -32.34
C ASN A 394 -7.28 0.48 -32.20
N THR A 395 -7.03 1.25 -33.26
CA THR A 395 -7.39 2.68 -33.31
C THR A 395 -8.90 2.92 -33.21
N SER A 396 -9.73 1.95 -33.63
CA SER A 396 -11.19 2.00 -33.48
C SER A 396 -11.67 1.90 -32.03
N ASP A 397 -10.82 1.39 -31.13
CA ASP A 397 -11.18 1.10 -29.75
C ASP A 397 -10.85 2.28 -28.82
N ILE A 398 -10.18 3.32 -29.35
CA ILE A 398 -9.80 4.51 -28.61
C ILE A 398 -11.05 5.31 -28.21
N ARG A 399 -11.22 5.53 -26.91
CA ARG A 399 -12.32 6.32 -26.32
C ARG A 399 -11.88 7.75 -26.03
N THR A 400 -12.74 8.72 -26.35
CA THR A 400 -12.52 10.13 -25.99
C THR A 400 -13.13 10.42 -24.63
N LEU A 401 -12.33 10.87 -23.68
CA LEU A 401 -12.75 11.24 -22.32
C LEU A 401 -12.94 12.76 -22.19
N PRO A 402 -13.77 13.23 -21.23
CA PRO A 402 -13.87 14.66 -20.91
C PRO A 402 -12.51 15.25 -20.47
N PRO A 403 -12.27 16.57 -20.66
CA PRO A 403 -11.10 17.24 -20.11
C PRO A 403 -11.05 17.13 -18.58
N GLY A 404 -9.87 16.82 -18.02
CA GLY A 404 -9.67 16.61 -16.58
C GLY A 404 -9.85 15.15 -16.14
N ALA A 405 -10.27 14.25 -17.03
CA ALA A 405 -10.40 12.83 -16.74
C ALA A 405 -9.07 12.19 -16.30
N LEU A 406 -7.93 12.67 -16.80
CA LEU A 406 -6.62 12.16 -16.38
C LEU A 406 -6.30 12.46 -14.91
N GLU A 407 -6.93 13.44 -14.27
CA GLU A 407 -6.70 13.68 -12.83
C GLU A 407 -7.28 12.55 -11.96
N GLN A 408 -8.33 11.89 -12.45
CA GLN A 408 -9.01 10.79 -11.76
C GLN A 408 -8.33 9.44 -11.96
N ILE A 409 -7.59 9.26 -13.07
CA ILE A 409 -6.97 7.99 -13.42
C ILE A 409 -5.58 7.88 -12.73
N PRO A 410 -5.23 6.77 -12.06
CA PRO A 410 -3.90 6.60 -11.47
C PRO A 410 -2.77 6.52 -12.51
N THR A 411 -1.57 6.95 -12.13
CA THR A 411 -0.32 6.76 -12.89
C THR A 411 0.54 5.61 -12.34
N LEU A 412 0.24 5.15 -11.12
CA LEU A 412 0.94 4.07 -10.46
C LEU A 412 0.07 2.80 -10.48
N PRO A 413 0.56 1.69 -11.04
CA PRO A 413 -0.14 0.42 -11.01
C PRO A 413 -0.33 -0.09 -9.58
N ARG A 414 -1.32 -0.97 -9.40
CA ARG A 414 -1.55 -1.68 -8.13
C ARG A 414 -0.36 -2.59 -7.81
N ASP A 415 -0.16 -2.87 -6.52
CA ASP A 415 0.78 -3.90 -6.10
C ASP A 415 0.31 -5.29 -6.54
N GLY A 416 1.25 -6.21 -6.73
CA GLY A 416 0.99 -7.57 -7.19
C GLY A 416 0.86 -7.71 -8.71
N ILE A 417 1.16 -6.65 -9.45
CA ILE A 417 1.15 -6.63 -10.91
C ILE A 417 2.53 -6.97 -11.47
N MET A 418 2.57 -7.79 -12.52
CA MET A 418 3.75 -7.99 -13.36
C MET A 418 3.63 -7.15 -14.63
N LEU A 419 4.67 -6.38 -14.95
CA LEU A 419 4.75 -5.57 -16.16
C LEU A 419 5.88 -6.05 -17.07
N GLN A 420 5.64 -5.97 -18.37
CA GLN A 420 6.66 -6.14 -19.40
C GLN A 420 6.44 -5.09 -20.49
N GLU A 421 7.52 -4.41 -20.91
CA GLU A 421 7.43 -3.48 -22.04
C GLU A 421 7.30 -4.25 -23.36
N ALA A 422 6.43 -3.75 -24.23
CA ALA A 422 6.28 -4.22 -25.60
C ALA A 422 7.63 -4.24 -26.33
N GLY A 423 8.02 -5.41 -26.84
CA GLY A 423 9.31 -5.60 -27.52
C GLY A 423 10.52 -5.74 -26.60
N GLY A 424 10.35 -5.59 -25.27
CA GLY A 424 11.38 -5.85 -24.27
C GLY A 424 11.30 -7.27 -23.71
N SER A 425 12.42 -7.76 -23.16
CA SER A 425 12.50 -9.05 -22.44
C SER A 425 12.38 -8.91 -20.92
N GLU A 426 12.52 -7.69 -20.40
CA GLU A 426 12.59 -7.41 -18.97
C GLU A 426 11.20 -7.47 -18.33
N GLN A 427 11.12 -8.17 -17.20
CA GLN A 427 9.90 -8.35 -16.43
C GLN A 427 10.03 -7.67 -15.07
N TRP A 428 8.97 -7.00 -14.63
CA TRP A 428 8.98 -6.17 -13.44
C TRP A 428 7.80 -6.50 -12.53
N GLN A 429 8.06 -6.76 -11.25
CA GLN A 429 7.03 -6.83 -10.22
C GLN A 429 6.75 -5.44 -9.67
N ILE A 430 5.48 -5.12 -9.42
CA ILE A 430 5.07 -3.94 -8.65
C ILE A 430 4.78 -4.35 -7.21
N ALA A 431 5.52 -3.78 -6.26
CA ALA A 431 5.38 -4.03 -4.83
C ALA A 431 5.75 -2.80 -4.01
N GLY A 432 4.97 -2.48 -2.97
CA GLY A 432 5.13 -1.26 -2.18
C GLY A 432 5.15 0.03 -3.03
N GLY A 433 4.44 0.04 -4.18
CA GLY A 433 4.43 1.16 -5.12
C GLY A 433 5.69 1.33 -5.98
N ALA A 434 6.63 0.39 -5.93
CA ALA A 434 7.87 0.41 -6.69
C ALA A 434 8.02 -0.79 -7.63
N ARG A 435 8.87 -0.65 -8.64
CA ARG A 435 9.22 -1.72 -9.57
C ARG A 435 10.46 -2.49 -9.12
N PHE A 436 10.39 -3.81 -9.16
CA PHE A 436 11.50 -4.73 -8.90
C PHE A 436 11.71 -5.64 -10.11
N ARG A 437 12.96 -5.72 -10.61
CA ARG A 437 13.29 -6.56 -11.75
C ARG A 437 13.16 -8.03 -11.37
N ILE A 438 12.44 -8.81 -12.17
CA ILE A 438 12.37 -10.27 -12.03
C ILE A 438 13.51 -10.87 -12.87
N PRO A 439 14.54 -11.47 -12.25
CA PRO A 439 15.78 -11.80 -12.95
C PRO A 439 15.66 -13.03 -13.86
N ASP A 440 14.77 -13.98 -13.52
CA ASP A 440 14.62 -15.25 -14.23
C ASP A 440 13.23 -15.88 -14.00
N PRO A 441 12.84 -16.88 -14.81
CA PRO A 441 11.55 -17.56 -14.67
C PRO A 441 11.37 -18.28 -13.32
N ALA A 442 12.43 -18.76 -12.67
CA ALA A 442 12.29 -19.46 -11.40
C ALA A 442 11.86 -18.50 -10.28
N SER A 443 12.44 -17.30 -10.25
CA SER A 443 12.05 -16.20 -9.37
C SER A 443 10.58 -15.80 -9.62
N ARG A 444 10.18 -15.69 -10.90
CA ARG A 444 8.78 -15.40 -11.27
C ARG A 444 7.81 -16.46 -10.73
N ASP A 445 8.14 -17.73 -10.92
CA ASP A 445 7.28 -18.84 -10.52
C ASP A 445 7.15 -18.92 -8.99
N GLN A 446 8.23 -18.62 -8.25
CA GLN A 446 8.22 -18.52 -6.78
C GLN A 446 7.31 -17.37 -6.30
N LEU A 447 7.40 -16.20 -6.91
CA LEU A 447 6.55 -15.05 -6.56
C LEU A 447 5.08 -15.32 -6.88
N SER A 448 4.79 -15.95 -8.02
CA SER A 448 3.42 -16.35 -8.39
C SER A 448 2.85 -17.39 -7.41
N ALA A 449 3.64 -18.41 -7.04
CA ALA A 449 3.25 -19.40 -6.04
C ALA A 449 2.98 -18.78 -4.65
N ALA A 450 3.68 -17.69 -4.31
CA ALA A 450 3.47 -16.92 -3.09
C ALA A 450 2.32 -15.88 -3.20
N GLY A 451 1.57 -15.85 -4.31
CA GLY A 451 0.46 -14.92 -4.51
C GLY A 451 0.88 -13.46 -4.72
N GLN A 452 2.17 -13.21 -4.97
CA GLN A 452 2.75 -11.87 -5.14
C GLN A 452 2.66 -11.36 -6.58
N LEU A 453 2.36 -12.24 -7.54
CA LEU A 453 2.08 -11.89 -8.93
C LEU A 453 0.68 -12.41 -9.27
N ARG A 454 -0.28 -11.49 -9.34
CA ARG A 454 -1.70 -11.80 -9.55
C ARG A 454 -2.08 -11.69 -11.02
N GLU A 455 -1.57 -10.67 -11.69
CA GLU A 455 -1.91 -10.33 -13.07
C GLU A 455 -0.66 -9.88 -13.82
N SER A 456 -0.68 -10.01 -15.15
CA SER A 456 0.43 -9.63 -16.03
C SER A 456 -0.06 -8.75 -17.16
N PHE A 457 0.64 -7.65 -17.40
CA PHE A 457 0.30 -6.69 -18.45
C PHE A 457 1.49 -6.36 -19.33
N LEU A 458 1.21 -6.26 -20.63
CA LEU A 458 2.12 -5.66 -21.60
C LEU A 458 1.87 -4.16 -21.63
N ILE A 459 2.93 -3.35 -21.48
CA ILE A 459 2.85 -1.89 -21.49
C ILE A 459 3.61 -1.30 -22.69
N PRO A 460 3.34 -0.04 -23.08
CA PRO A 460 4.07 0.62 -24.15
C PRO A 460 5.59 0.65 -23.90
N PRO A 461 6.44 0.65 -24.95
CA PRO A 461 7.88 0.75 -24.78
C PRO A 461 8.31 2.03 -24.06
N TYR A 462 9.36 1.96 -23.25
CA TYR A 462 9.94 3.10 -22.48
C TYR A 462 9.03 3.73 -21.43
N THR A 463 7.96 3.05 -21.02
CA THR A 463 7.00 3.58 -20.03
C THR A 463 7.12 2.96 -18.66
N VAL A 464 7.86 1.86 -18.48
CA VAL A 464 8.12 1.29 -17.14
C VAL A 464 8.82 2.30 -16.21
N GLY A 465 9.54 3.24 -16.83
CA GLY A 465 10.17 4.39 -16.18
C GLY A 465 9.23 5.19 -15.27
N GLN A 466 7.92 5.19 -15.53
CA GLN A 466 6.93 5.91 -14.73
C GLN A 466 6.73 5.33 -13.32
N VAL A 467 7.02 4.04 -13.13
CA VAL A 467 6.84 3.37 -11.83
C VAL A 467 8.12 3.53 -10.99
N PRO A 468 8.11 4.16 -9.81
CA PRO A 468 9.32 4.44 -9.03
C PRO A 468 10.20 3.21 -8.74
N LEU A 469 11.50 3.41 -8.56
CA LEU A 469 12.41 2.39 -8.01
C LEU A 469 12.36 2.32 -6.48
N GLN A 470 12.00 3.43 -5.84
CA GLN A 470 11.95 3.55 -4.40
C GLN A 470 10.54 3.23 -3.90
N PRO A 471 10.39 2.24 -3.00
CA PRO A 471 9.09 1.94 -2.40
C PRO A 471 8.61 3.08 -1.51
N ARG A 472 7.30 3.10 -1.25
CA ARG A 472 6.68 4.05 -0.33
C ARG A 472 7.08 3.78 1.13
N ASP A 473 7.11 4.84 1.92
CA ASP A 473 7.32 4.75 3.36
C ASP A 473 6.21 3.92 4.03
N GLY A 474 6.60 3.10 5.01
CA GLY A 474 5.74 2.13 5.67
C GLY A 474 5.75 0.74 5.03
N ALA A 475 6.22 0.58 3.78
CA ALA A 475 6.23 -0.72 3.14
C ALA A 475 7.11 -1.75 3.90
N HIS A 476 6.62 -2.98 3.96
CA HIS A 476 7.27 -4.11 4.62
C HIS A 476 7.71 -5.14 3.56
N PHE A 477 8.99 -5.53 3.54
CA PHE A 477 9.55 -6.41 2.51
C PHE A 477 10.28 -7.64 3.06
N LEU A 478 10.18 -8.75 2.32
CA LEU A 478 11.06 -9.92 2.40
C LEU A 478 11.64 -10.21 1.03
N GLU A 479 12.82 -10.82 1.00
CA GLU A 479 13.38 -11.36 -0.24
C GLU A 479 13.15 -12.87 -0.35
N VAL A 480 12.89 -13.36 -1.56
CA VAL A 480 12.79 -14.80 -1.82
C VAL A 480 14.07 -15.52 -1.39
N GLY A 481 13.93 -16.52 -0.52
CA GLY A 481 15.06 -17.26 0.04
C GLY A 481 15.90 -16.47 1.04
N GLY A 482 15.55 -15.21 1.34
CA GLY A 482 16.17 -14.39 2.38
C GLY A 482 15.60 -14.69 3.76
N GLY A 483 16.41 -14.47 4.81
CA GLY A 483 16.00 -14.63 6.21
C GLY A 483 15.68 -13.31 6.92
N GLY A 484 15.72 -12.18 6.21
CA GLY A 484 15.54 -10.84 6.79
C GLY A 484 14.28 -10.15 6.30
N GLU A 485 13.62 -9.45 7.21
CA GLU A 485 12.49 -8.55 6.96
C GLU A 485 12.97 -7.10 6.98
N TRP A 486 12.33 -6.24 6.19
CA TRP A 486 12.76 -4.85 6.01
C TRP A 486 11.58 -3.87 6.08
N GLN A 487 11.74 -2.80 6.85
CA GLN A 487 10.87 -1.63 6.84
C GLN A 487 11.42 -0.58 5.88
N ILE A 488 10.55 0.10 5.13
CA ILE A 488 10.90 1.34 4.43
C ILE A 488 10.47 2.55 5.26
N ALA A 489 11.41 3.44 5.58
CA ALA A 489 11.14 4.66 6.35
C ALA A 489 12.04 5.82 5.90
N GLY A 490 11.44 6.98 5.63
CA GLY A 490 12.11 8.13 4.99
C GLY A 490 12.88 7.74 3.73
N GLY A 491 12.35 6.80 2.95
CA GLY A 491 12.93 6.26 1.73
C GLY A 491 14.08 5.25 1.93
N ALA A 492 14.51 4.99 3.17
CA ALA A 492 15.56 4.01 3.45
C ALA A 492 15.01 2.68 3.96
N LYS A 493 15.73 1.60 3.71
CA LYS A 493 15.44 0.29 4.30
C LYS A 493 16.10 0.11 5.66
N PHE A 494 15.36 -0.43 6.61
CA PHE A 494 15.83 -0.81 7.94
C PHE A 494 15.49 -2.28 8.22
N PRO A 495 16.44 -3.09 8.73
CA PRO A 495 16.15 -4.47 9.08
C PRO A 495 15.17 -4.55 10.26
N LEU A 496 14.31 -5.56 10.28
CA LEU A 496 13.30 -5.79 11.31
C LEU A 496 13.70 -6.99 12.20
N PRO A 497 14.19 -6.76 13.44
CA PRO A 497 14.83 -7.81 14.24
C PRO A 497 13.89 -8.56 15.24
N ALA A 498 12.69 -8.05 15.56
CA ALA A 498 11.80 -8.66 16.58
C ALA A 498 10.29 -8.38 16.34
N THR A 499 9.43 -9.33 16.77
CA THR A 499 7.97 -9.28 16.55
C THR A 499 7.26 -8.18 17.36
N ASP A 500 7.75 -7.84 18.55
CA ASP A 500 7.19 -6.80 19.42
C ASP A 500 7.39 -5.39 18.83
N VAL A 501 8.59 -5.09 18.34
CA VAL A 501 8.94 -3.85 17.62
C VAL A 501 8.09 -3.74 16.34
N ARG A 502 7.94 -4.84 15.60
CA ARG A 502 7.06 -4.89 14.42
C ARG A 502 5.62 -4.53 14.77
N GLY A 503 5.07 -5.14 15.81
CA GLY A 503 3.72 -4.83 16.29
C GLY A 503 3.55 -3.36 16.69
N ALA A 504 4.56 -2.76 17.33
CA ALA A 504 4.54 -1.33 17.68
C ALA A 504 4.55 -0.43 16.43
N LEU A 505 5.39 -0.73 15.44
CA LEU A 505 5.46 0.02 14.18
C LEU A 505 4.12 -0.05 13.42
N VAL A 506 3.50 -1.22 13.37
CA VAL A 506 2.20 -1.44 12.70
C VAL A 506 1.08 -0.69 13.40
N ARG A 507 0.96 -0.81 14.74
CA ARG A 507 -0.03 -0.06 15.53
C ARG A 507 0.11 1.45 15.39
N SER A 508 1.33 1.93 15.14
CA SER A 508 1.61 3.35 14.93
C SER A 508 1.42 3.82 13.47
N GLY A 509 1.05 2.93 12.54
CA GLY A 509 0.92 3.25 11.11
C GLY A 509 2.25 3.56 10.43
N GLN A 510 3.37 3.05 10.97
CA GLN A 510 4.73 3.25 10.45
C GLN A 510 5.26 2.02 9.70
N LEU A 511 4.54 0.91 9.73
CA LEU A 511 4.83 -0.32 9.00
C LEU A 511 3.52 -0.95 8.52
N GLU A 512 3.51 -1.39 7.27
CA GLU A 512 2.40 -2.09 6.66
C GLU A 512 2.23 -3.49 7.23
N GLY A 513 0.98 -3.95 7.15
CA GLY A 513 0.55 -5.19 7.75
C GLY A 513 1.21 -6.40 7.09
N ALA A 514 0.79 -6.58 5.85
CA ALA A 514 1.31 -7.60 4.97
C ALA A 514 2.71 -7.23 4.49
N ALA A 515 3.55 -8.24 4.35
CA ALA A 515 4.84 -8.07 3.72
C ALA A 515 4.77 -8.39 2.23
N TYR A 516 5.53 -7.63 1.45
CA TYR A 516 5.81 -7.89 0.05
C TYR A 516 7.00 -8.83 -0.07
N LEU A 517 6.80 -9.97 -0.71
CA LEU A 517 7.91 -10.84 -1.08
C LEU A 517 8.41 -10.44 -2.47
N VAL A 518 9.70 -10.13 -2.57
CA VAL A 518 10.37 -9.62 -3.79
C VAL A 518 11.56 -10.50 -4.19
N PRO A 519 12.08 -10.42 -5.43
CA PRO A 519 13.21 -11.24 -5.87
C PRO A 519 14.44 -11.09 -4.96
N GLN A 520 15.23 -12.15 -4.88
CA GLN A 520 16.46 -12.16 -4.08
C GLN A 520 17.44 -11.07 -4.54
N GLY A 521 18.01 -10.33 -3.59
CA GLY A 521 18.96 -9.23 -3.85
C GLY A 521 18.34 -7.96 -4.42
N SER A 522 17.03 -7.94 -4.71
CA SER A 522 16.38 -6.79 -5.33
C SER A 522 16.25 -5.60 -4.38
N LEU A 523 16.25 -5.80 -3.06
CA LEU A 523 16.26 -4.71 -2.08
C LEU A 523 17.60 -3.98 -2.02
N ALA A 524 18.65 -4.46 -2.71
CA ALA A 524 19.90 -3.70 -2.87
C ALA A 524 19.68 -2.35 -3.56
N GLN A 525 18.63 -2.21 -4.38
CA GLN A 525 18.27 -0.94 -5.02
C GLN A 525 17.71 0.10 -4.04
N VAL A 526 17.25 -0.31 -2.86
CA VAL A 526 16.65 0.58 -1.87
C VAL A 526 17.76 1.20 -1.00
N PRO A 527 17.83 2.54 -0.87
CA PRO A 527 18.85 3.21 -0.08
C PRO A 527 18.90 2.72 1.37
N ALA A 528 20.10 2.70 1.97
CA ALA A 528 20.27 2.46 3.41
C ALA A 528 20.27 3.76 4.23
N SER A 529 20.60 4.90 3.59
CA SER A 529 20.58 6.21 4.23
C SER A 529 19.25 6.91 3.99
N PRO A 530 18.59 7.42 5.04
CA PRO A 530 17.34 8.15 4.87
C PRO A 530 17.47 9.43 4.05
N ARG A 531 16.36 9.84 3.42
CA ARG A 531 16.23 11.11 2.71
C ARG A 531 16.48 12.28 3.66
N ASP A 532 17.17 13.31 3.18
CA ASP A 532 17.36 14.55 3.92
C ASP A 532 16.04 15.25 4.28
N ARG A 533 16.06 16.08 5.33
CA ARG A 533 14.92 16.83 5.90
C ARG A 533 13.86 15.96 6.59
N SER A 534 14.03 14.65 6.65
CA SER A 534 13.19 13.75 7.44
C SER A 534 13.56 13.75 8.92
N LEU A 535 12.62 13.32 9.77
CA LEU A 535 12.80 13.16 11.20
C LEU A 535 12.64 11.69 11.59
N PHE A 536 13.51 11.21 12.48
CA PHE A 536 13.53 9.82 12.92
C PHE A 536 13.59 9.69 14.42
N ARG A 537 13.03 8.59 14.92
CA ARG A 537 13.14 8.16 16.31
C ARG A 537 13.09 6.64 16.36
N GLU A 538 13.83 6.02 17.28
CA GLU A 538 13.71 4.58 17.52
C GLU A 538 12.45 4.27 18.34
N VAL A 539 11.86 3.09 18.17
CA VAL A 539 10.57 2.73 18.80
C VAL A 539 10.58 2.94 20.31
N ASN A 540 11.65 2.52 21.00
CA ASN A 540 11.77 2.61 22.46
C ASN A 540 12.65 3.77 22.94
N SER A 541 12.87 4.78 22.09
CA SER A 541 13.69 5.96 22.40
C SER A 541 12.88 7.25 22.31
N GLU A 542 13.20 8.23 23.14
CA GLU A 542 12.68 9.59 23.02
C GLU A 542 13.55 10.50 22.13
N ALA A 543 14.75 10.04 21.75
CA ALA A 543 15.69 10.85 20.99
C ALA A 543 15.25 11.00 19.52
N VAL A 544 14.95 12.23 19.12
CA VAL A 544 14.63 12.58 17.73
C VAL A 544 15.89 12.99 16.98
N TYR A 545 16.01 12.54 15.74
CA TYR A 545 17.10 12.84 14.83
C TYR A 545 16.58 13.49 13.55
N GLN A 546 17.25 14.55 13.10
CA GLN A 546 17.03 15.21 11.82
C GLN A 546 18.05 14.74 10.79
N MET A 547 17.62 14.47 9.57
CA MET A 547 18.52 14.07 8.47
C MET A 547 18.98 15.28 7.65
N ALA A 548 20.29 15.40 7.41
CA ALA A 548 20.86 16.43 6.54
C ALA A 548 22.20 15.99 5.94
N GLY A 549 22.35 16.13 4.62
CA GLY A 549 23.53 15.68 3.88
C GLY A 549 23.85 14.20 4.08
N GLY A 550 22.83 13.35 4.22
CA GLY A 550 22.98 11.91 4.46
C GLY A 550 23.39 11.53 5.89
N ALA A 551 23.45 12.48 6.83
CA ALA A 551 23.80 12.21 8.23
C ALA A 551 22.70 12.58 9.23
N LYS A 552 22.72 11.93 10.39
CA LYS A 552 21.77 12.15 11.48
C LYS A 552 22.22 13.22 12.47
N PHE A 553 21.33 14.15 12.82
CA PHE A 553 21.56 15.22 13.80
C PHE A 553 20.58 15.06 14.95
N LYS A 554 21.08 14.75 16.16
CA LYS A 554 20.22 14.66 17.34
C LYS A 554 19.60 16.03 17.63
N VAL A 555 18.28 16.08 17.73
CA VAL A 555 17.53 17.30 18.06
C VAL A 555 17.65 17.56 19.56
N THR A 556 18.29 18.67 19.93
CA THR A 556 18.38 19.14 21.33
C THR A 556 17.64 20.44 21.58
N ASP A 557 17.19 21.12 20.51
CA ASP A 557 16.40 22.36 20.58
C ASP A 557 15.05 22.16 19.85
N PRO A 558 13.98 21.78 20.57
CA PRO A 558 12.66 21.57 19.98
C PRO A 558 12.03 22.85 19.40
N ALA A 559 12.36 24.03 19.94
CA ALA A 559 11.82 25.29 19.44
C ALA A 559 12.44 25.67 18.09
N ALA A 560 13.74 25.43 17.93
CA ALA A 560 14.41 25.53 16.64
C ALA A 560 13.80 24.54 15.64
N LEU A 561 13.60 23.28 16.04
CA LEU A 561 12.96 22.28 15.16
C LEU A 561 11.56 22.72 14.71
N GLN A 562 10.72 23.23 15.62
CA GLN A 562 9.37 23.70 15.27
C GLN A 562 9.42 24.84 14.24
N THR A 563 10.38 25.76 14.38
CA THR A 563 10.60 26.84 13.39
C THR A 563 10.97 26.28 12.01
N LEU A 564 11.76 25.20 11.96
CA LEU A 564 12.12 24.53 10.70
C LEU A 564 10.93 23.82 10.06
N ILE A 565 10.05 23.23 10.88
CA ILE A 565 8.79 22.61 10.43
C ILE A 565 7.85 23.68 9.84
N ASP A 566 7.64 24.78 10.56
CA ASP A 566 6.74 25.87 10.15
C ASP A 566 7.22 26.55 8.87
N SER A 567 8.54 26.63 8.68
CA SER A 567 9.17 27.15 7.45
C SER A 567 9.35 26.11 6.34
N LYS A 568 8.86 24.88 6.53
CA LYS A 568 8.95 23.76 5.57
C LYS A 568 10.38 23.38 5.18
N GLN A 569 11.35 23.64 6.05
CA GLN A 569 12.74 23.20 5.87
C GLN A 569 12.97 21.76 6.32
N VAL A 570 12.07 21.24 7.17
CA VAL A 570 12.07 19.87 7.69
C VAL A 570 10.64 19.30 7.61
N GLU A 571 10.52 18.00 7.39
CA GLU A 571 9.23 17.28 7.39
C GLU A 571 8.56 17.33 8.77
N THR A 572 7.23 17.32 8.79
CA THR A 572 6.44 17.22 10.03
C THR A 572 6.39 15.79 10.59
N ARG A 573 6.52 14.79 9.71
CA ARG A 573 6.40 13.36 10.08
C ARG A 573 7.69 12.90 10.77
N ILE A 574 7.51 12.25 11.93
CA ILE A 574 8.57 11.49 12.58
C ILE A 574 8.39 10.02 12.20
N TYR A 575 9.39 9.46 11.52
CA TYR A 575 9.44 8.04 11.21
C TYR A 575 9.95 7.27 12.43
N LEU A 576 9.23 6.20 12.79
CA LEU A 576 9.70 5.26 13.79
C LEU A 576 10.45 4.12 13.10
N VAL A 577 11.62 3.78 13.64
CA VAL A 577 12.48 2.68 13.15
C VAL A 577 12.87 1.75 14.28
N PRO A 578 13.31 0.51 14.00
CA PRO A 578 13.69 -0.44 15.03
C PRO A 578 14.86 0.06 15.87
N ASP A 579 14.93 -0.42 17.11
CA ASP A 579 15.95 0.03 18.06
C ASP A 579 17.36 -0.37 17.61
N GLY A 580 18.31 0.56 17.73
CA GLY A 580 19.69 0.37 17.32
C GLY A 580 19.95 0.69 15.85
N GLU A 581 18.92 0.78 15.00
CA GLU A 581 19.09 0.96 13.56
C GLU A 581 19.56 2.35 13.16
N LEU A 582 19.28 3.38 13.98
CA LEU A 582 19.84 4.71 13.73
C LEU A 582 21.35 4.75 13.94
N SER A 583 21.96 3.75 14.59
CA SER A 583 23.42 3.69 14.73
C SER A 583 24.14 3.50 13.39
N ALA A 584 23.49 2.83 12.42
CA ALA A 584 24.03 2.59 11.09
C ALA A 584 23.99 3.84 10.18
N VAL A 585 23.15 4.83 10.52
CA VAL A 585 23.07 6.09 9.78
C VAL A 585 24.31 6.95 10.07
N PRO A 586 25.01 7.48 9.06
CA PRO A 586 26.23 8.27 9.27
C PRO A 586 26.06 9.45 10.24
N ASP A 587 27.07 9.70 11.06
CA ASP A 587 27.12 10.90 11.91
C ASP A 587 27.77 12.10 11.22
N ILE A 588 28.53 11.88 10.14
CA ILE A 588 29.21 12.92 9.36
C ILE A 588 28.51 13.05 7.99
N PRO A 589 28.04 14.25 7.60
CA PRO A 589 27.42 14.44 6.30
C PRO A 589 28.41 14.25 5.17
N VAL A 590 27.90 14.00 3.97
CA VAL A 590 28.73 13.82 2.77
C VAL A 590 29.52 15.10 2.47
N ASN A 591 30.75 14.97 1.97
CA ASN A 591 31.54 16.11 1.50
C ASN A 591 30.75 16.95 0.48
N GLY A 592 30.96 18.26 0.45
CA GLY A 592 30.17 19.20 -0.35
C GLY A 592 28.84 19.62 0.28
N THR A 593 28.38 18.99 1.38
CA THR A 593 27.13 19.37 2.05
C THR A 593 27.23 20.77 2.64
N LEU A 594 26.35 21.68 2.23
CA LEU A 594 26.17 23.00 2.82
C LEU A 594 25.18 22.93 4.00
N LEU A 595 25.58 23.48 5.15
CA LEU A 595 24.85 23.42 6.41
C LEU A 595 24.73 24.80 7.04
N GLN A 596 23.64 25.04 7.75
CA GLN A 596 23.43 26.22 8.57
C GLN A 596 22.72 25.83 9.87
N GLY A 597 23.07 26.46 10.99
CA GLY A 597 22.35 26.27 12.24
C GLY A 597 21.08 27.12 12.26
N ALA A 598 19.97 26.62 12.79
CA ALA A 598 18.70 27.35 12.84
C ALA A 598 18.80 28.73 13.53
N THR A 599 19.75 28.92 14.44
CA THR A 599 20.02 30.18 15.17
C THR A 599 21.21 30.97 14.63
N SER A 600 21.84 30.51 13.54
CA SER A 600 23.04 31.11 12.96
C SER A 600 22.80 31.53 11.52
N ASN A 601 23.42 32.63 11.10
CA ASN A 601 23.45 33.06 9.69
C ASN A 601 24.70 32.55 8.95
N LEU A 602 25.57 31.79 9.62
CA LEU A 602 26.79 31.27 9.03
C LEU A 602 26.49 30.00 8.26
N VAL A 603 26.75 30.04 6.96
CA VAL A 603 26.76 28.85 6.10
C VAL A 603 28.11 28.15 6.29
N ARG A 604 28.06 26.83 6.44
CA ARG A 604 29.22 25.96 6.57
C ARG A 604 29.17 24.90 5.47
N ILE A 605 30.31 24.32 5.13
CA ILE A 605 30.45 23.25 4.16
C ILE A 605 31.19 22.08 4.80
N ILE A 606 30.80 20.84 4.48
CA ILE A 606 31.63 19.67 4.79
C ILE A 606 32.71 19.51 3.71
N SER A 607 33.97 19.53 4.12
CA SER A 607 35.13 19.30 3.26
C SER A 607 36.05 18.30 3.95
N CYS A 608 36.27 17.18 3.27
CA CYS A 608 37.08 16.04 3.72
C CYS A 608 36.72 15.56 5.15
N GLY A 609 35.42 15.47 5.45
CA GLY A 609 34.88 15.07 6.75
C GLY A 609 34.89 16.14 7.83
N ALA A 610 35.45 17.32 7.57
CA ALA A 610 35.49 18.46 8.49
C ALA A 610 34.48 19.54 8.11
N ILE A 611 33.92 20.23 9.10
CA ILE A 611 33.05 21.38 8.85
C ILE A 611 33.87 22.67 8.74
N THR A 612 33.62 23.46 7.70
CA THR A 612 34.29 24.73 7.46
C THR A 612 33.29 25.84 7.19
N THR A 613 33.47 27.01 7.79
CA THR A 613 32.59 28.16 7.53
C THR A 613 32.89 28.80 6.18
N VAL A 614 31.84 29.02 5.38
CA VAL A 614 31.93 29.75 4.11
C VAL A 614 32.03 31.26 4.42
N PRO A 615 33.08 31.95 3.94
CA PRO A 615 33.43 33.28 4.44
C PRO A 615 32.51 34.41 3.94
N ASP A 616 31.93 34.26 2.75
CA ASP A 616 31.11 35.29 2.12
C ASP A 616 30.18 34.72 1.03
N LEU A 617 29.20 35.53 0.60
CA LEU A 617 28.23 35.16 -0.42
C LEU A 617 28.86 34.87 -1.81
N PRO A 618 29.86 35.64 -2.30
CA PRO A 618 30.55 35.30 -3.54
C PRO A 618 31.21 33.91 -3.51
N THR A 619 31.82 33.52 -2.38
CA THR A 619 32.42 32.19 -2.22
C THR A 619 31.33 31.12 -2.24
N LEU A 620 30.22 31.33 -1.54
CA LEU A 620 29.07 30.42 -1.56
C LEU A 620 28.53 30.25 -2.99
N GLN A 621 28.35 31.35 -3.72
CA GLN A 621 27.88 31.33 -5.11
C GLN A 621 28.84 30.59 -6.02
N SER A 622 30.16 30.79 -5.85
CA SER A 622 31.18 30.06 -6.61
C SER A 622 31.18 28.56 -6.31
N LEU A 623 31.00 28.17 -5.05
CA LEU A 623 30.93 26.76 -4.64
C LEU A 623 29.66 26.07 -5.18
N MET A 624 28.51 26.75 -5.12
CA MET A 624 27.26 26.23 -5.69
C MET A 624 27.32 26.14 -7.23
N ALA A 625 27.98 27.09 -7.88
CA ALA A 625 28.16 27.07 -9.34
C ALA A 625 29.07 25.94 -9.82
N SER A 626 29.96 25.42 -8.96
CA SER A 626 30.82 24.27 -9.30
C SER A 626 30.11 22.93 -9.29
N GLY A 627 28.86 22.82 -8.83
CA GLY A 627 28.18 21.52 -8.73
C GLY A 627 28.76 20.53 -7.72
N LEU A 628 29.90 20.83 -7.08
CA LEU A 628 30.55 20.02 -6.04
C LEU A 628 29.88 20.14 -4.66
N THR A 629 28.86 20.98 -4.53
CA THR A 629 28.14 21.19 -3.27
C THR A 629 26.67 20.81 -3.37
N SER A 630 26.02 20.62 -2.23
CA SER A 630 24.57 20.44 -2.23
C SER A 630 23.88 21.66 -2.86
N SER A 631 22.88 21.42 -3.71
CA SER A 631 22.14 22.47 -4.41
C SER A 631 21.33 23.40 -3.48
N SER A 632 21.23 23.04 -2.19
CA SER A 632 20.61 23.85 -1.15
C SER A 632 21.43 23.78 0.14
N VAL A 633 21.26 24.80 0.98
CA VAL A 633 21.78 24.82 2.35
C VAL A 633 20.81 24.07 3.26
N PHE A 634 21.27 23.02 3.91
CA PHE A 634 20.48 22.30 4.90
C PHE A 634 20.54 23.01 6.24
N VAL A 635 19.39 23.42 6.77
CA VAL A 635 19.31 24.06 8.08
C VAL A 635 19.04 23.00 9.13
N VAL A 636 19.90 22.90 10.14
CA VAL A 636 19.77 21.93 11.24
C VAL A 636 19.39 22.64 12.53
N SER A 637 18.50 22.02 13.30
CA SER A 637 18.02 22.55 14.58
C SER A 637 19.13 22.70 15.62
N SER A 638 20.11 21.79 15.60
CA SER A 638 21.20 21.71 16.59
C SER A 638 22.34 20.80 16.09
N GLY A 639 23.44 20.71 16.85
CA GLY A 639 24.47 19.69 16.65
C GLY A 639 25.65 20.06 15.73
N LEU A 640 25.69 21.25 15.12
CA LEU A 640 26.83 21.66 14.27
C LEU A 640 28.14 21.85 15.04
N SER A 641 28.09 22.09 16.35
CA SER A 641 29.27 22.25 17.20
C SER A 641 30.13 20.98 17.28
N ARG A 642 29.54 19.80 17.04
CA ARG A 642 30.24 18.50 17.13
C ARG A 642 31.31 18.26 16.06
N PHE A 643 31.27 19.01 14.95
CA PHE A 643 32.17 18.81 13.80
C PHE A 643 33.36 19.77 13.75
N SER A 644 33.52 20.64 14.76
CA SER A 644 34.62 21.61 14.79
C SER A 644 35.98 20.90 14.80
N ALA A 645 36.65 20.85 13.64
CA ALA A 645 38.07 20.50 13.52
C ALA A 645 39.00 21.65 13.95
N VAL A 646 38.44 22.85 14.16
CA VAL A 646 39.11 24.01 14.75
C VAL A 646 38.20 24.50 15.89
N PRO A 647 38.72 24.89 17.08
CA PRO A 647 37.89 25.34 18.19
C PRO A 647 37.19 26.66 17.82
N SER A 648 36.06 26.62 17.13
CA SER A 648 35.38 27.84 16.68
C SER A 648 34.64 28.55 17.82
N GLU A 649 34.42 27.87 18.95
CA GLU A 649 33.97 28.55 20.17
C GLU A 649 35.17 29.16 20.91
N GLY A 650 35.28 30.48 20.83
CA GLY A 650 36.25 31.25 21.62
C GLY A 650 37.60 31.50 20.94
N CYS A 651 37.76 31.18 19.65
CA CYS A 651 38.92 31.61 18.86
C CYS A 651 38.72 33.01 18.22
N TYR A 652 39.43 34.05 18.68
CA TYR A 652 39.38 35.42 18.14
C TYR A 652 40.78 36.02 17.94
N LEU A 653 40.95 36.85 16.89
CA LEU A 653 42.19 37.57 16.66
C LEU A 653 42.33 38.73 17.64
N THR A 654 43.46 38.80 18.35
CA THR A 654 43.65 39.69 19.51
C THR A 654 44.53 40.91 19.21
N GLY A 655 45.01 41.08 17.98
CA GLY A 655 45.69 42.29 17.53
C GLY A 655 46.99 42.08 16.74
N LEU A 656 47.39 43.16 16.07
CA LEU A 656 48.65 43.33 15.35
C LEU A 656 49.65 44.06 16.26
N ALA A 657 50.65 43.35 16.77
CA ALA A 657 51.78 43.98 17.43
C ALA A 657 53.06 43.55 16.70
N ASN A 658 53.80 44.53 16.17
CA ASN A 658 55.07 44.33 15.47
C ASN A 658 55.00 43.39 14.24
N GLY A 659 53.90 43.42 13.49
CA GLY A 659 53.75 42.65 12.25
C GLY A 659 53.44 41.15 12.41
N ALA A 660 53.27 40.65 13.63
CA ALA A 660 52.86 39.28 13.90
C ALA A 660 51.35 39.21 14.26
N GLN A 661 50.63 38.25 13.68
CA GLN A 661 49.22 37.96 14.00
C GLN A 661 49.11 36.96 15.16
N TYR A 662 48.11 37.15 16.03
CA TYR A 662 47.88 36.28 17.20
C TYR A 662 46.41 35.87 17.30
N VAL A 663 46.16 34.59 17.52
CA VAL A 663 44.83 34.01 17.75
C VAL A 663 44.71 33.65 19.24
N MET A 664 43.65 34.09 19.90
CA MET A 664 43.27 33.58 21.22
C MET A 664 42.22 32.51 21.03
N CYS A 665 42.44 31.31 21.53
CA CYS A 665 41.52 30.19 21.52
C CYS A 665 41.34 29.69 22.95
N GLU A 666 40.10 29.61 23.44
CA GLU A 666 39.79 29.09 24.78
C GLU A 666 40.63 29.71 25.91
N GLY A 667 40.89 31.02 25.81
CA GLY A 667 41.71 31.75 26.80
C GLY A 667 43.24 31.61 26.63
N ARG A 668 43.71 30.87 25.62
CA ARG A 668 45.14 30.68 25.30
C ARG A 668 45.55 31.41 24.03
N LYS A 669 46.67 32.14 24.10
CA LYS A 669 47.20 32.97 23.00
C LYS A 669 48.23 32.21 22.18
N TRP A 670 47.98 32.08 20.88
CA TRP A 670 48.86 31.46 19.89
C TRP A 670 49.40 32.53 18.94
N ARG A 671 50.70 32.49 18.66
CA ARG A 671 51.36 33.36 17.67
C ARG A 671 51.33 32.63 16.33
N LEU A 672 50.82 33.25 15.26
CA LEU A 672 50.87 32.70 13.90
C LEU A 672 52.27 32.93 13.31
N PRO A 673 53.10 31.90 13.02
CA PRO A 673 54.43 32.08 12.45
C PRO A 673 54.60 31.35 11.11
N SER A 674 54.78 32.08 10.00
CA SER A 674 55.12 31.58 8.64
C SER A 674 54.19 30.51 8.01
N GLU A 675 54.14 30.45 6.67
CA GLU A 675 53.27 29.53 5.90
C GLU A 675 53.38 28.05 6.30
N ALA A 676 54.55 27.58 6.74
CA ALA A 676 54.78 26.18 7.09
C ALA A 676 53.97 25.72 8.31
N THR A 677 53.87 26.55 9.35
CA THR A 677 53.10 26.24 10.57
C THR A 677 51.60 26.37 10.34
N THR A 678 51.18 27.26 9.43
CA THR A 678 49.78 27.35 8.97
C THR A 678 49.37 26.07 8.25
N ARG A 679 50.27 25.44 7.49
CA ARG A 679 50.05 24.11 6.87
C ARG A 679 49.96 22.98 7.89
N GLU A 680 50.76 23.00 8.95
CA GLU A 680 50.65 22.05 10.07
C GLU A 680 49.35 22.21 10.87
N MET A 681 48.87 23.43 11.07
CA MET A 681 47.65 23.71 11.86
C MET A 681 46.35 23.63 11.05
N PHE A 682 46.36 23.93 9.74
CA PHE A 682 45.16 24.11 8.92
C PHE A 682 45.20 23.37 7.55
N GLY A 683 46.24 22.59 7.25
CA GLY A 683 46.35 21.88 5.97
C GLY A 683 46.55 22.81 4.76
N SER A 684 45.85 22.56 3.64
CA SER A 684 45.85 23.45 2.45
C SER A 684 45.00 24.72 2.66
N ALA A 685 44.18 24.78 3.71
CA ALA A 685 43.19 25.81 3.91
C ALA A 685 43.80 27.16 4.34
N ARG A 686 43.28 28.25 3.78
CA ARG A 686 43.74 29.62 4.07
C ARG A 686 42.85 30.26 5.12
N PRO A 687 43.37 30.59 6.33
CA PRO A 687 42.56 31.30 7.32
C PRO A 687 42.14 32.69 6.82
N VAL A 688 40.85 33.02 6.96
CA VAL A 688 40.29 34.33 6.56
C VAL A 688 39.56 34.98 7.72
N LEU A 689 39.73 36.30 7.82
CA LEU A 689 39.10 37.13 8.83
C LEU A 689 37.63 37.36 8.45
N MET A 690 36.72 36.90 9.29
CA MET A 690 35.29 37.13 9.11
C MET A 690 34.85 38.53 9.57
N PRO A 691 33.71 39.05 9.09
CA PRO A 691 33.18 40.36 9.50
C PRO A 691 32.94 40.51 11.01
N ASP A 692 32.65 39.41 11.70
CA ASP A 692 32.46 39.33 13.15
C ASP A 692 33.79 39.16 13.93
N ARG A 693 34.93 39.21 13.24
CA ARG A 693 36.30 39.01 13.76
C ARG A 693 36.61 37.60 14.25
N THR A 694 35.81 36.60 13.85
CA THR A 694 36.17 35.19 13.99
C THR A 694 37.10 34.74 12.84
N LEU A 695 37.80 33.63 13.05
CA LEU A 695 38.62 32.99 12.02
C LEU A 695 37.77 31.98 11.23
N GLY A 696 37.64 32.20 9.93
CA GLY A 696 37.15 31.23 8.96
C GLY A 696 38.28 30.53 8.22
N LEU A 697 37.96 29.50 7.43
CA LEU A 697 38.87 28.88 6.47
C LEU A 697 38.28 29.08 5.07
N TYR A 698 39.08 29.60 4.14
CA TYR A 698 38.69 29.67 2.73
C TYR A 698 38.66 28.24 2.16
N VAL A 699 37.54 27.88 1.52
CA VAL A 699 37.35 26.60 0.82
C VAL A 699 37.04 26.91 -0.63
N SER A 700 37.77 26.28 -1.53
CA SER A 700 37.55 26.36 -2.98
C SER A 700 37.09 25.01 -3.55
N ALA A 701 36.60 25.01 -4.78
CA ALA A 701 36.29 23.78 -5.52
C ALA A 701 37.49 22.82 -5.58
N ASN A 702 38.71 23.37 -5.73
CA ASN A 702 39.95 22.60 -5.73
C ASN A 702 40.27 21.93 -4.38
N ASP A 703 39.78 22.48 -3.26
CA ASP A 703 39.95 21.86 -1.94
C ASP A 703 38.95 20.72 -1.74
N LEU A 704 37.80 20.74 -2.41
CA LEU A 704 36.79 19.68 -2.38
C LEU A 704 37.18 18.48 -3.26
N SER A 705 37.84 18.73 -4.40
CA SER A 705 38.36 17.68 -5.28
C SER A 705 39.67 17.04 -4.79
N ALA A 706 40.29 17.57 -3.73
CA ALA A 706 41.47 17.01 -3.07
C ALA A 706 41.13 16.07 -1.88
N CYS A 707 39.85 15.78 -1.66
CA CYS A 707 39.35 14.89 -0.61
C CYS A 707 39.65 13.40 -0.89
N PRO A 708 39.36 12.47 0.04
CA PRO A 708 39.73 11.06 -0.12
C PRO A 708 39.34 10.50 -1.48
N ASP A 709 40.27 9.74 -2.04
CA ASP A 709 40.20 8.99 -3.29
C ASP A 709 40.43 7.53 -2.85
N SER A 710 39.33 6.83 -2.60
CA SER A 710 39.31 5.55 -1.90
C SER A 710 39.91 4.42 -2.74
N ASP A 711 39.77 4.50 -4.06
CA ASP A 711 40.29 3.52 -5.02
C ASP A 711 41.59 3.96 -5.72
N ARG A 712 41.99 5.22 -5.51
CA ARG A 712 43.23 5.86 -5.99
C ARG A 712 43.30 6.03 -7.49
N ASP A 713 42.15 6.26 -8.13
CA ASP A 713 42.07 6.46 -9.58
C ASP A 713 42.32 7.92 -10.03
N SER A 714 42.63 8.80 -9.08
CA SER A 714 42.86 10.25 -9.21
C SER A 714 41.59 11.11 -9.27
N PHE A 715 40.42 10.53 -9.04
CA PHE A 715 39.19 11.26 -8.76
C PHE A 715 38.87 11.12 -7.26
N SER A 716 38.49 12.22 -6.61
CA SER A 716 38.03 12.12 -5.22
C SER A 716 36.67 11.42 -5.16
N ASP A 717 36.37 10.74 -4.06
CA ASP A 717 35.08 10.09 -3.84
C ASP A 717 33.89 11.05 -4.03
N LEU A 718 34.10 12.36 -3.81
CA LEU A 718 33.09 13.38 -4.03
C LEU A 718 32.85 13.64 -5.52
N ALA A 719 33.92 13.76 -6.31
CA ALA A 719 33.82 13.97 -7.75
C ALA A 719 33.10 12.78 -8.40
N GLU A 720 33.49 11.57 -8.02
CA GLU A 720 32.91 10.33 -8.54
C GLU A 720 31.42 10.20 -8.25
N ARG A 721 30.98 10.54 -7.03
CA ARG A 721 29.55 10.58 -6.70
C ARG A 721 28.75 11.55 -7.57
N VAL A 722 29.35 12.67 -8.00
CA VAL A 722 28.68 13.67 -8.84
C VAL A 722 28.70 13.25 -10.32
N ILE A 723 29.81 12.68 -10.79
CA ILE A 723 29.98 12.13 -12.14
C ILE A 723 29.09 10.88 -12.33
N GLY A 724 28.77 10.18 -11.25
CA GLY A 724 27.97 8.97 -11.24
C GLY A 724 28.80 7.68 -11.35
N THR A 725 30.03 7.68 -10.84
CA THR A 725 30.84 6.48 -10.60
C THR A 725 30.81 6.03 -9.13
N ASP A 726 31.20 4.79 -8.87
CA ASP A 726 31.35 4.17 -7.56
C ASP A 726 32.74 4.50 -6.98
N PRO A 727 32.82 5.31 -5.91
CA PRO A 727 34.09 5.74 -5.31
C PRO A 727 35.00 4.63 -4.78
N SER A 728 34.51 3.40 -4.71
CA SER A 728 35.27 2.26 -4.22
C SER A 728 35.86 1.40 -5.33
N GLN A 729 35.63 1.77 -6.60
CA GLN A 729 35.97 0.96 -7.76
C GLN A 729 36.77 1.73 -8.80
N SER A 730 38.08 1.50 -8.84
CA SER A 730 38.94 2.13 -9.86
C SER A 730 38.71 1.59 -11.29
N CYS A 731 37.76 0.65 -11.45
CA CYS A 731 37.45 0.00 -12.72
C CYS A 731 36.07 -0.69 -12.72
N GLY A 732 35.43 -0.74 -13.90
CA GLY A 732 34.15 -1.40 -14.13
C GLY A 732 33.14 -0.45 -14.77
N GLN A 733 31.95 -0.95 -15.13
CA GLN A 733 30.89 -0.17 -15.79
C GLN A 733 30.52 1.13 -15.06
N THR A 734 30.71 1.15 -13.74
CA THR A 734 30.43 2.30 -12.89
C THR A 734 31.67 2.78 -12.16
N GLY A 735 32.86 2.27 -12.44
CA GLY A 735 34.06 2.56 -11.63
C GLY A 735 34.86 3.75 -12.14
N TRP A 736 35.24 3.74 -13.41
CA TRP A 736 36.28 4.64 -13.90
C TRP A 736 35.72 5.88 -14.62
N PRO A 737 35.89 7.11 -14.10
CA PRO A 737 35.26 8.31 -14.67
C PRO A 737 35.61 8.64 -16.14
N PRO A 738 36.87 8.47 -16.61
CA PRO A 738 37.22 8.70 -18.02
C PRO A 738 36.63 7.67 -19.00
N ASP A 739 36.14 6.52 -18.52
CA ASP A 739 35.45 5.48 -19.30
C ASP A 739 33.94 5.76 -19.26
N VAL A 740 33.53 6.71 -20.10
CA VAL A 740 32.19 7.31 -20.09
C VAL A 740 31.14 6.29 -20.51
N ASP A 741 31.50 5.37 -21.43
CA ASP A 741 30.61 4.31 -21.93
C ASP A 741 30.62 3.02 -21.09
N GLY A 742 31.57 2.90 -20.15
CA GLY A 742 31.65 1.84 -19.15
C GLY A 742 32.13 0.50 -19.72
N ASN A 743 32.87 0.48 -20.82
CA ASN A 743 33.31 -0.75 -21.49
C ASN A 743 34.64 -1.33 -20.95
N GLY A 744 35.29 -0.64 -20.01
CA GLY A 744 36.57 -0.98 -19.40
C GLY A 744 37.80 -0.39 -20.13
N ARG A 745 37.61 0.47 -21.13
CA ARG A 745 38.69 1.07 -21.95
C ARG A 745 38.35 2.51 -22.28
N VAL A 746 39.36 3.39 -22.18
CA VAL A 746 39.24 4.78 -22.64
C VAL A 746 39.69 4.86 -24.10
N GLU A 747 38.74 5.07 -25.01
CA GLU A 747 38.96 5.13 -26.45
C GLU A 747 38.27 6.34 -27.11
N ASP A 748 38.42 6.46 -28.44
CA ASP A 748 37.84 7.59 -29.20
C ASP A 748 36.31 7.68 -29.06
N ARG A 749 35.66 6.59 -28.65
CA ARG A 749 34.22 6.54 -28.38
C ARG A 749 33.83 7.33 -27.14
N ASP A 750 34.58 7.24 -26.06
CA ASP A 750 34.35 8.04 -24.84
C ASP A 750 34.48 9.53 -25.14
N LEU A 751 35.52 9.88 -25.90
CA LEU A 751 35.76 11.24 -26.34
C LEU A 751 34.62 11.75 -27.24
N ALA A 752 34.11 10.90 -28.14
CA ALA A 752 32.96 11.24 -28.99
C ALA A 752 31.66 11.43 -28.19
N MET A 753 31.48 10.71 -27.08
CA MET A 753 30.33 10.88 -26.18
C MET A 753 30.37 12.21 -25.44
N ILE A 754 31.55 12.64 -24.94
CA ILE A 754 31.72 13.98 -24.37
C ILE A 754 31.53 15.05 -25.45
N TYR A 755 32.12 14.85 -26.63
CA TYR A 755 32.00 15.78 -27.75
C TYR A 755 30.54 16.00 -28.19
N ALA A 756 29.72 14.94 -28.16
CA ALA A 756 28.30 15.03 -28.51
C ALA A 756 27.50 15.93 -27.55
N ALA A 757 27.99 16.12 -26.32
CA ALA A 757 27.38 16.98 -25.31
C ALA A 757 28.11 18.34 -25.16
N ALA A 758 29.14 18.61 -25.96
CA ALA A 758 29.96 19.81 -25.84
C ALA A 758 29.17 21.12 -26.05
N GLY A 759 29.45 22.11 -25.20
CA GLY A 759 28.74 23.38 -25.13
C GLY A 759 27.41 23.33 -24.37
N SER A 760 27.00 22.16 -23.89
CA SER A 760 25.88 22.05 -22.96
C SER A 760 26.29 22.51 -21.56
N ARG A 761 25.31 23.00 -20.80
CA ARG A 761 25.48 23.53 -19.45
C ARG A 761 24.54 22.83 -18.51
N GLN A 762 24.90 22.74 -17.23
CA GLN A 762 24.06 22.17 -16.20
C GLN A 762 22.63 22.76 -16.26
N GLY A 763 21.63 21.89 -16.38
CA GLY A 763 20.21 22.27 -16.56
C GLY A 763 19.70 22.21 -18.01
N ASN A 764 20.57 22.05 -19.02
CA ASN A 764 20.15 21.78 -20.40
C ASN A 764 19.74 20.31 -20.56
N SER A 765 18.77 20.02 -21.42
CA SER A 765 18.30 18.64 -21.70
C SER A 765 19.37 17.71 -22.30
N HIS A 766 20.45 18.28 -22.85
CA HIS A 766 21.59 17.56 -23.44
C HIS A 766 22.81 17.49 -22.52
N TYR A 767 22.75 18.07 -21.32
CA TYR A 767 23.83 18.01 -20.34
C TYR A 767 23.79 16.70 -19.55
N SER A 768 24.95 16.07 -19.38
CA SER A 768 25.14 14.86 -18.59
C SER A 768 26.25 15.11 -17.58
N THR A 769 26.00 14.88 -16.30
CA THR A 769 27.05 14.97 -15.26
C THR A 769 28.18 13.98 -15.50
N ARG A 770 27.90 12.85 -16.19
CA ARG A 770 28.93 11.88 -16.58
C ARG A 770 29.87 12.38 -17.67
N GLY A 771 29.50 13.45 -18.38
CA GLY A 771 30.34 14.10 -19.39
C GLY A 771 31.06 15.37 -18.90
N ASP A 772 30.75 15.84 -17.69
CA ASP A 772 31.36 17.01 -17.03
C ASP A 772 32.36 16.48 -15.98
N LEU A 773 33.55 16.07 -16.44
CA LEU A 773 34.53 15.35 -15.63
C LEU A 773 35.34 16.29 -14.73
N ASN A 774 35.42 17.58 -15.07
CA ASN A 774 36.08 18.58 -14.23
C ASN A 774 35.10 19.25 -13.23
N LEU A 775 33.79 19.02 -13.39
CA LEU A 775 32.71 19.52 -12.56
C LEU A 775 32.72 21.05 -12.47
N ASP A 776 32.77 21.72 -13.62
CA ASP A 776 32.65 23.18 -13.70
C ASP A 776 31.26 23.66 -14.18
N GLY A 777 30.37 22.72 -14.49
CA GLY A 777 29.00 22.97 -14.91
C GLY A 777 28.84 23.20 -16.42
N VAL A 778 29.91 23.06 -17.19
CA VAL A 778 29.93 23.21 -18.66
C VAL A 778 30.71 22.06 -19.28
N ILE A 779 30.10 21.31 -20.20
CA ILE A 779 30.84 20.30 -20.95
C ILE A 779 31.64 20.99 -22.05
N ASP A 780 32.96 21.06 -21.92
CA ASP A 780 33.83 21.72 -22.90
C ASP A 780 35.18 20.99 -23.16
N SER A 781 36.14 21.70 -23.74
CA SER A 781 37.46 21.15 -24.05
C SER A 781 38.22 20.66 -22.81
N ALA A 782 37.95 21.21 -21.63
CA ALA A 782 38.60 20.80 -20.38
C ALA A 782 38.19 19.38 -19.97
N ASP A 783 36.95 18.95 -20.22
CA ASP A 783 36.50 17.57 -19.99
C ASP A 783 37.12 16.61 -21.01
N MET A 784 37.20 17.06 -22.26
CA MET A 784 37.85 16.29 -23.33
C MET A 784 39.33 16.07 -23.04
N ASP A 785 40.01 17.04 -22.41
CA ASP A 785 41.41 16.93 -22.03
C ASP A 785 41.62 15.84 -20.95
N ILE A 786 40.66 15.65 -20.04
CA ILE A 786 40.69 14.59 -19.02
C ILE A 786 40.62 13.21 -19.67
N VAL A 787 39.68 12.98 -20.58
CA VAL A 787 39.58 11.72 -21.35
C VAL A 787 40.81 11.52 -22.22
N SER A 788 41.25 12.58 -22.91
CA SER A 788 42.41 12.54 -23.81
C SER A 788 43.70 12.16 -23.09
N ALA A 789 43.87 12.57 -21.83
CA ALA A 789 45.01 12.21 -21.00
C ALA A 789 45.08 10.70 -20.65
N GLN A 790 43.95 9.99 -20.79
CA GLN A 790 43.81 8.58 -20.46
C GLN A 790 43.59 7.68 -21.70
N LEU A 791 43.56 8.26 -22.90
CA LEU A 791 43.36 7.53 -24.16
C LEU A 791 44.30 6.33 -24.32
N GLY A 792 43.72 5.19 -24.71
CA GLY A 792 44.42 3.93 -24.95
C GLY A 792 44.73 3.14 -23.68
N LYS A 793 44.33 3.62 -22.50
CA LYS A 793 44.42 2.86 -21.25
C LYS A 793 43.18 1.97 -21.09
N SER A 794 43.38 0.83 -20.46
CA SER A 794 42.32 -0.13 -20.11
C SER A 794 42.47 -0.49 -18.64
N CYS A 795 41.36 -0.63 -17.94
CA CYS A 795 41.33 -1.13 -16.59
C CYS A 795 40.79 -2.58 -16.58
N SER A 796 41.02 -3.34 -15.52
CA SER A 796 40.34 -4.62 -15.29
C SER A 796 39.93 -4.70 -13.82
N PRO A 797 38.73 -5.19 -13.50
CA PRO A 797 38.22 -5.27 -12.12
C PRO A 797 39.11 -6.09 -11.18
#